data_AF-A0A5C5WQG8-F1
#
_entry.id   AF-A0A5C5WQG8-F1
#
_cell.length_a   1.000
_cell.length_b   1.000
_cell.length_c   1.000
_cell.angle_alpha   90.00
_cell.angle_beta   90.00
_cell.angle_gamma   90.00
#
_symmetry.space_group_name_H-M   'P 1'
#
loop_
_entity.id
_entity.type
_entity.pdbx_description
1 polymer ?
#
loop_
_entity_poly.entity_id
_entity_poly.type
_entity_poly.pdbx_seq_one_letter_code
_entity_poly.pdbx_strand_id
1 'polypeptide(L)'
;MTIKHASSPAVVCAPCQATNSPEAKFCKGCGHALYEACAKCNEPVLLDQKFCNACGADLNAIIAAKTQQQEEKLASAVEAAKRSDFTYAMEALEPIASLEDFRFRGLAEVAKKALGQISTLQRQSIANADQMKALASEAFQNDNREDVVKYLKNVPEPLLDDEFRVMLAESKNFVQELQILKTELTQSSQKGDWLSCGGLIDQLLNLCPQNQKYGKTAETVASKLLSKAKKYYGAQRYADAAKHLEAIPKQHINDEARKLTDTINDVRWLFETIEAEPYMTPAMGQMAAKLAQLVPDDARLKKLLTRLKEKKQQPSNEARCQLSRSLGDSTAWTGGEVKVLSRPTQFEAEDQIFKSNEGVLSVAIGLCIQGLGKGRISDELSGNKKGFFGRRKARSCWGIDIGSSSFKAVRMEVVGESLRITDSFVRNISPSRILQPSRDRTEEDENSALRGALESTIKDFTETYDLTKETLWGNLPSSEMTTRFVRLPPLPDKKALPLMDAEITNRIPLPLDDLVATRTLSPFDKDEIHGRAAIFSAARKKRAMRRMELLEGLGLKLDGLQADANAIVNFAYYEFADFFGPTVGDNTEAETDASAVSFEDETPTICLVDAGANTTTIIFVSSETHWFWSLDHGGERLTTSLARSTKSTTAQAEALKRSPAKLTSPESQFAPLEERMEQLRVRLKQLKKDAKSQNSRFKFVQTWCVGGNCQTYQWIRRVLVSRSDETMQTKNSNEAEPIGT
;
A
#
# COMPACT_ATOMS: atom_id res chain seq x y z
N MET A 1 -19.71 -118.43 41.87
CA MET A 1 -19.89 -117.08 41.30
C MET A 1 -18.54 -116.42 41.19
N THR A 2 -18.07 -116.22 39.96
CA THR A 2 -16.85 -115.46 39.66
C THR A 2 -17.11 -114.76 38.34
N ILE A 3 -17.32 -113.45 38.38
CA ILE A 3 -17.57 -112.61 37.21
C ILE A 3 -16.23 -112.46 36.48
N LYS A 4 -16.16 -112.98 35.25
CA LYS A 4 -15.05 -112.69 34.33
C LYS A 4 -15.20 -111.23 33.86
N HIS A 5 -14.38 -110.32 34.38
CA HIS A 5 -14.20 -109.02 33.76
C HIS A 5 -13.46 -109.22 32.43
N ALA A 6 -14.13 -108.91 31.32
CA ALA A 6 -13.47 -108.71 30.03
C ALA A 6 -12.54 -107.49 30.17
N SER A 7 -11.25 -107.65 29.90
CA SER A 7 -10.32 -106.52 29.96
C SER A 7 -10.60 -105.59 28.77
N SER A 8 -10.91 -104.32 29.05
CA SER A 8 -11.03 -103.27 28.03
C SER A 8 -9.73 -103.18 27.21
N PRO A 9 -9.81 -102.93 25.88
CA PRO A 9 -8.64 -102.89 25.02
C PRO A 9 -7.70 -101.74 25.44
N ALA A 10 -6.41 -102.04 25.48
CA ALA A 10 -5.39 -101.09 25.90
C ALA A 10 -5.29 -99.89 24.93
N VAL A 11 -4.98 -98.71 25.46
CA VAL A 11 -4.91 -97.45 24.70
C VAL A 11 -3.48 -97.18 24.25
N VAL A 12 -3.27 -97.09 22.94
CA VAL A 12 -1.96 -96.75 22.38
C VAL A 12 -1.79 -95.25 22.37
N CYS A 13 -0.68 -94.76 22.91
CA CYS A 13 -0.36 -93.34 22.87
C CYS A 13 0.04 -92.93 21.45
N ALA A 14 -0.73 -92.05 20.82
CA ALA A 14 -0.41 -91.53 19.48
C ALA A 14 1.02 -90.94 19.37
N PRO A 15 1.50 -90.10 20.32
CA PRO A 15 2.86 -89.56 20.26
C PRO A 15 4.03 -90.55 20.39
N CYS A 16 3.95 -91.57 21.27
CA CYS A 16 5.10 -92.42 21.62
C CYS A 16 4.87 -93.92 21.45
N GLN A 17 3.66 -94.32 21.02
CA GLN A 17 3.24 -95.70 20.78
C GLN A 17 3.24 -96.62 22.00
N ALA A 18 3.51 -96.10 23.21
CA ALA A 18 3.41 -96.88 24.44
C ALA A 18 1.96 -97.29 24.71
N THR A 19 1.77 -98.55 25.10
CA THR A 19 0.47 -99.12 25.48
C THR A 19 0.12 -98.75 26.92
N ASN A 20 -1.03 -98.10 27.11
CA ASN A 20 -1.52 -97.61 28.40
C ASN A 20 -2.78 -98.37 28.83
N SER A 21 -3.09 -98.32 30.13
CA SER A 21 -4.36 -98.87 30.60
C SER A 21 -5.54 -98.07 30.03
N PRO A 22 -6.72 -98.69 29.86
CA PRO A 22 -7.92 -98.01 29.35
C PRO A 22 -8.37 -96.81 30.19
N GLU A 23 -8.02 -96.77 31.48
CA GLU A 23 -8.37 -95.69 32.41
C GLU A 23 -7.32 -94.57 32.46
N ALA A 24 -6.18 -94.73 31.77
CA ALA A 24 -5.12 -93.74 31.78
C ALA A 24 -5.55 -92.48 31.04
N LYS A 25 -5.46 -91.32 31.69
CA LYS A 25 -5.70 -90.00 31.05
C LYS A 25 -4.46 -89.47 30.34
N PHE A 26 -3.28 -89.88 30.81
CA PHE A 26 -1.98 -89.50 30.28
C PHE A 26 -1.15 -90.76 30.01
N CYS A 27 -0.29 -90.68 29.00
CA CYS A 27 0.59 -91.77 28.64
C CYS A 27 1.66 -92.01 29.72
N LYS A 28 1.84 -93.26 30.14
CA LYS A 28 2.88 -93.66 31.09
C LYS A 28 4.31 -93.49 30.56
N GLY A 29 4.49 -93.48 29.24
CA GLY A 29 5.79 -93.38 28.59
C GLY A 29 6.26 -91.95 28.38
N CYS A 30 5.39 -91.09 27.83
CA CYS A 30 5.75 -89.72 27.46
C CYS A 30 4.94 -88.61 28.17
N GLY A 31 4.00 -88.96 29.04
CA GLY A 31 3.19 -88.01 29.81
C GLY A 31 2.11 -87.27 29.02
N HIS A 32 2.00 -87.46 27.70
CA HIS A 32 1.01 -86.76 26.87
C HIS A 32 -0.42 -87.23 27.16
N ALA A 33 -1.41 -86.33 27.07
CA ALA A 33 -2.81 -86.72 27.19
C ALA A 33 -3.14 -87.81 26.14
N LEU A 34 -3.99 -88.78 26.48
CA LEU A 34 -4.42 -89.82 25.55
C LEU A 34 -5.72 -89.45 24.84
N TYR A 35 -6.47 -88.53 25.45
CA TYR A 35 -7.79 -88.10 25.00
C TYR A 35 -7.84 -86.58 24.90
N GLU A 36 -8.65 -86.09 23.97
CA GLU A 36 -9.07 -84.70 23.88
C GLU A 36 -10.59 -84.62 23.71
N ALA A 37 -11.18 -83.44 23.92
CA ALA A 37 -12.59 -83.25 23.63
C ALA A 37 -12.82 -83.09 22.12
N CYS A 38 -13.83 -83.80 21.57
CA CYS A 38 -14.24 -83.58 20.19
C CYS A 38 -14.66 -82.11 19.98
N ALA A 39 -14.06 -81.43 19.00
CA ALA A 39 -14.36 -80.03 18.71
C ALA A 39 -15.82 -79.73 18.30
N LYS A 40 -16.62 -80.77 18.01
CA LYS A 40 -18.05 -80.65 17.63
C LYS A 40 -19.02 -81.00 18.76
N CYS A 41 -18.78 -82.08 19.50
CA CYS A 41 -19.73 -82.58 20.52
C CYS A 41 -19.13 -82.70 21.93
N ASN A 42 -17.88 -82.31 22.12
CA ASN A 42 -17.14 -82.30 23.38
C ASN A 42 -16.90 -83.67 24.06
N GLU A 43 -17.36 -84.76 23.45
CA GLU A 43 -17.11 -86.13 23.93
C GLU A 43 -15.61 -86.48 23.82
N PRO A 44 -15.01 -87.18 24.81
CA PRO A 44 -13.62 -87.58 24.76
C PRO A 44 -13.33 -88.49 23.55
N VAL A 45 -12.38 -88.09 22.72
CA VAL A 45 -11.87 -88.83 21.57
C VAL A 45 -10.38 -89.09 21.75
N LEU A 46 -9.88 -90.21 21.22
CA LEU A 46 -8.44 -90.46 21.21
C LEU A 46 -7.75 -89.48 20.26
N LEU A 47 -6.52 -89.10 20.58
CA LEU A 47 -5.75 -88.14 19.78
C LEU A 47 -5.45 -88.58 18.33
N ASP A 48 -5.45 -89.89 18.06
CA ASP A 48 -5.29 -90.49 16.72
C ASP A 48 -6.63 -90.99 16.12
N GLN A 49 -7.75 -90.71 16.78
CA GLN A 49 -9.07 -91.11 16.31
C GLN A 49 -9.43 -90.33 15.04
N LYS A 50 -9.82 -91.05 13.97
CA LYS A 50 -10.17 -90.43 12.68
C LYS A 50 -11.55 -89.77 12.70
N PHE A 51 -12.53 -90.41 13.33
CA PHE A 51 -13.92 -89.91 13.42
C PHE A 51 -14.42 -90.00 14.86
N CYS A 52 -15.14 -88.98 15.32
CA CYS A 52 -15.78 -89.04 16.64
C CYS A 52 -16.88 -90.11 16.67
N ASN A 53 -16.77 -91.07 17.58
CA ASN A 53 -17.73 -92.18 17.68
C ASN A 53 -19.12 -91.73 18.17
N ALA A 54 -19.24 -90.54 18.79
CA ALA A 54 -20.51 -90.00 19.27
C ALA A 54 -21.26 -89.17 18.21
N CYS A 55 -20.56 -88.29 17.46
CA CYS A 55 -21.22 -87.36 16.53
C CYS A 55 -20.81 -87.50 15.05
N GLY A 56 -19.88 -88.41 14.74
CA GLY A 56 -19.41 -88.66 13.38
C GLY A 56 -18.50 -87.58 12.78
N ALA A 57 -18.05 -86.59 13.57
CA ALA A 57 -17.13 -85.55 13.07
C ALA A 57 -15.81 -86.14 12.58
N ASP A 58 -15.34 -85.70 11.39
CA ASP A 58 -14.01 -86.01 10.87
C ASP A 58 -12.96 -85.18 11.62
N LEU A 59 -12.27 -85.83 12.55
CA LEU A 59 -11.28 -85.19 13.41
C LEU A 59 -10.00 -84.88 12.62
N ASN A 60 -9.66 -85.71 11.61
CA ASN A 60 -8.52 -85.45 10.74
C ASN A 60 -8.73 -84.20 9.89
N ALA A 61 -9.93 -84.00 9.33
CA ALA A 61 -10.24 -82.79 8.56
C ALA A 61 -10.14 -81.52 9.42
N ILE A 62 -10.56 -81.58 10.68
CA ILE A 62 -10.46 -80.46 11.64
C ILE A 62 -9.00 -80.14 11.96
N ILE A 63 -8.17 -81.15 12.20
CA ILE A 63 -6.74 -80.95 12.43
C ILE A 63 -6.05 -80.44 11.17
N ALA A 64 -6.36 -80.97 9.98
CA ALA A 64 -5.81 -80.50 8.71
C ALA A 64 -6.13 -79.02 8.45
N ALA A 65 -7.38 -78.58 8.70
CA ALA A 65 -7.76 -77.18 8.56
C ALA A 65 -6.99 -76.27 9.54
N LYS A 66 -6.78 -76.72 10.79
CA LYS A 66 -5.94 -76.00 11.75
C LYS A 66 -4.49 -75.94 11.30
N THR A 67 -3.93 -77.03 10.78
CA THR A 67 -2.56 -77.07 10.23
C THR A 67 -2.40 -76.05 9.11
N GLN A 68 -3.30 -76.07 8.13
CA GLN A 68 -3.27 -75.13 7.01
C GLN A 68 -3.33 -73.67 7.48
N GLN A 69 -4.21 -73.35 8.43
CA GLN A 69 -4.32 -72.00 8.99
C GLN A 69 -3.00 -71.52 9.62
N GLN A 70 -2.30 -72.41 10.32
CA GLN A 70 -1.02 -72.07 10.95
C GLN A 70 0.11 -71.99 9.92
N GLU A 71 0.09 -72.80 8.86
CA GLU A 71 1.02 -72.70 7.72
C GLU A 71 0.86 -71.35 6.99
N GLU A 72 -0.36 -70.89 6.77
CA GLU A 72 -0.64 -69.57 6.17
C GLU A 72 -0.10 -68.43 7.04
N LYS A 73 -0.28 -68.51 8.37
CA LYS A 73 0.29 -67.52 9.32
C LYS A 73 1.81 -67.54 9.32
N LEU A 74 2.42 -68.72 9.32
CA LEU A 74 3.87 -68.88 9.21
C LEU A 74 4.40 -68.21 7.93
N ALA A 75 3.73 -68.45 6.79
CA ALA A 75 4.10 -67.85 5.52
C ALA A 75 3.97 -66.31 5.54
N SER A 76 2.89 -65.79 6.12
CA SER A 76 2.67 -64.34 6.30
C SER A 76 3.78 -63.71 7.16
N ALA A 77 4.16 -64.37 8.26
CA ALA A 77 5.22 -63.88 9.15
C ALA A 77 6.59 -63.84 8.47
N VAL A 78 6.92 -64.87 7.67
CA VAL A 78 8.16 -64.88 6.87
C VAL A 78 8.16 -63.76 5.84
N GLU A 79 7.02 -63.48 5.21
CA GLU A 79 6.88 -62.39 4.26
C GLU A 79 7.00 -61.01 4.92
N ALA A 80 6.44 -60.83 6.12
CA ALA A 80 6.62 -59.61 6.92
C ALA A 80 8.08 -59.39 7.31
N ALA A 81 8.80 -60.44 7.71
CA ALA A 81 10.23 -60.36 8.01
C ALA A 81 11.06 -59.94 6.80
N LYS A 82 10.71 -60.39 5.59
CA LYS A 82 11.38 -59.92 4.34
C LYS A 82 11.18 -58.43 4.09
N ARG A 83 10.09 -57.85 4.60
CA ARG A 83 9.79 -56.40 4.53
C ARG A 83 10.34 -55.63 5.73
N SER A 84 11.16 -56.28 6.55
CA SER A 84 11.72 -55.74 7.80
C SER A 84 10.68 -55.38 8.87
N ASP A 85 9.46 -55.89 8.77
CA ASP A 85 8.46 -55.84 9.84
C ASP A 85 8.68 -57.01 10.81
N PHE A 86 9.78 -56.91 11.56
CA PHE A 86 10.22 -57.96 12.47
C PHE A 86 9.29 -58.12 13.67
N THR A 87 8.66 -57.04 14.11
CA THR A 87 7.70 -57.06 15.23
C THR A 87 6.51 -57.96 14.89
N TYR A 88 5.82 -57.68 13.77
CA TYR A 88 4.71 -58.51 13.33
C TYR A 88 5.15 -59.95 13.07
N ALA A 89 6.30 -60.15 12.41
CA ALA A 89 6.80 -61.48 12.10
C ALA A 89 7.04 -62.33 13.36
N MET A 90 7.62 -61.76 14.42
CA MET A 90 7.85 -62.46 15.67
C MET A 90 6.54 -62.71 16.44
N GLU A 91 5.67 -61.71 16.55
CA GLU A 91 4.35 -61.84 17.19
C GLU A 91 3.46 -62.90 16.52
N ALA A 92 3.55 -63.05 15.20
CA ALA A 92 2.80 -64.05 14.45
C ALA A 92 3.38 -65.47 14.60
N LEU A 93 4.68 -65.62 14.84
CA LEU A 93 5.35 -66.92 14.96
C LEU A 93 5.36 -67.46 16.39
N GLU A 94 5.37 -66.61 17.42
CA GLU A 94 5.42 -67.00 18.83
C GLU A 94 4.32 -68.00 19.23
N PRO A 95 3.04 -67.82 18.83
CA PRO A 95 1.97 -68.77 19.16
C PRO A 95 2.16 -70.12 18.47
N ILE A 96 2.76 -70.14 17.27
CA ILE A 96 3.01 -71.37 16.49
C ILE A 96 4.17 -72.14 17.11
N ALA A 97 5.24 -71.43 17.51
CA ALA A 97 6.41 -72.01 18.16
C ALA A 97 6.09 -72.62 19.53
N SER A 98 5.05 -72.12 20.20
CA SER A 98 4.58 -72.56 21.52
C SER A 98 3.55 -73.71 21.48
N LEU A 99 3.24 -74.26 20.30
CA LEU A 99 2.31 -75.39 20.20
C LEU A 99 2.91 -76.66 20.82
N GLU A 100 2.26 -77.19 21.87
CA GLU A 100 2.69 -78.40 22.59
C GLU A 100 2.09 -79.71 22.07
N ASP A 101 1.01 -79.61 21.27
CA ASP A 101 0.34 -80.76 20.69
C ASP A 101 1.25 -81.48 19.67
N PHE A 102 1.38 -82.79 19.84
CA PHE A 102 2.31 -83.61 19.06
C PHE A 102 2.05 -83.54 17.54
N ARG A 103 0.80 -83.28 17.12
CA ARG A 103 0.39 -83.19 15.71
C ARG A 103 0.97 -81.97 15.01
N PHE A 104 1.30 -80.92 15.75
CA PHE A 104 1.90 -79.68 15.21
C PHE A 104 3.40 -79.56 15.48
N ARG A 105 4.06 -80.60 16.04
CA ARG A 105 5.51 -80.55 16.36
C ARG A 105 6.37 -80.11 15.17
N GLY A 106 6.10 -80.63 13.98
CA GLY A 106 6.85 -80.23 12.77
C GLY A 106 6.72 -78.75 12.48
N LEU A 107 5.51 -78.20 12.61
CA LEU A 107 5.23 -76.78 12.40
C LEU A 107 5.82 -75.90 13.50
N ALA A 108 5.73 -76.34 14.77
CA ALA A 108 6.32 -75.65 15.91
C ALA A 108 7.85 -75.57 15.80
N GLU A 109 8.51 -76.66 15.37
CA GLU A 109 9.97 -76.66 15.13
C GLU A 109 10.36 -75.74 13.96
N VAL A 110 9.58 -75.71 12.87
CA VAL A 110 9.79 -74.75 11.78
C VAL A 110 9.63 -73.31 12.27
N ALA A 111 8.60 -73.02 13.07
CA ALA A 111 8.36 -71.69 13.64
C ALA A 111 9.48 -71.25 14.60
N LYS A 112 9.97 -72.14 15.49
CA LYS A 112 11.12 -71.87 16.37
C LYS A 112 12.38 -71.56 15.56
N LYS A 113 12.64 -72.33 14.50
CA LYS A 113 13.78 -72.08 13.61
C LYS A 113 13.64 -70.72 12.91
N ALA A 114 12.45 -70.42 12.40
CA ALA A 114 12.16 -69.14 11.78
C ALA A 114 12.34 -67.97 12.76
N LEU A 115 11.85 -68.07 14.00
CA LEU A 115 12.06 -67.07 15.06
C LEU A 115 13.54 -66.81 15.32
N GLY A 116 14.37 -67.87 15.45
CA GLY A 116 15.81 -67.72 15.65
C GLY A 116 16.52 -67.03 14.48
N GLN A 117 16.12 -67.35 13.25
CA GLN A 117 16.64 -66.72 12.03
C GLN A 117 16.20 -65.26 11.92
N ILE A 118 14.91 -64.98 12.16
CA ILE A 118 14.32 -63.64 12.11
C ILE A 118 14.91 -62.74 13.20
N SER A 119 15.10 -63.23 14.42
CA SER A 119 15.76 -62.47 15.50
C SER A 119 17.22 -62.12 15.17
N THR A 120 17.93 -63.04 14.50
CA THR A 120 19.30 -62.77 14.03
C THR A 120 19.30 -61.71 12.93
N LEU A 121 18.39 -61.85 11.96
CA LEU A 121 18.22 -60.89 10.87
C LEU A 121 17.79 -59.50 11.38
N GLN A 122 16.90 -59.44 12.36
CA GLN A 122 16.44 -58.21 13.01
C GLN A 122 17.63 -57.49 13.65
N ARG A 123 18.43 -58.18 14.46
CA ARG A 123 19.63 -57.57 15.09
C ARG A 123 20.61 -57.02 14.07
N GLN A 124 20.87 -57.76 13.00
CA GLN A 124 21.75 -57.32 11.91
C GLN A 124 21.18 -56.11 11.17
N SER A 125 19.88 -56.12 10.87
CA SER A 125 19.19 -55.05 10.14
C SER A 125 19.12 -53.76 10.95
N ILE A 126 18.81 -53.86 12.25
CA ILE A 126 18.82 -52.73 13.19
C ILE A 126 20.23 -52.17 13.32
N ALA A 127 21.24 -53.01 13.55
CA ALA A 127 22.63 -52.54 13.68
C ALA A 127 23.13 -51.81 12.42
N ASN A 128 22.80 -52.32 11.23
CA ASN A 128 23.13 -51.64 9.96
C ASN A 128 22.34 -50.33 9.80
N ALA A 129 21.04 -50.31 10.13
CA ALA A 129 20.23 -49.11 10.08
C ALA A 129 20.77 -48.03 11.03
N ASP A 130 21.14 -48.40 12.26
CA ASP A 130 21.73 -47.47 13.25
C ASP A 130 23.07 -46.93 12.79
N GLN A 131 23.90 -47.75 12.15
CA GLN A 131 25.15 -47.30 11.54
C GLN A 131 24.89 -46.30 10.41
N MET A 132 23.95 -46.57 9.51
CA MET A 132 23.61 -45.65 8.41
C MET A 132 23.01 -44.34 8.92
N LYS A 133 22.17 -44.40 9.96
CA LYS A 133 21.60 -43.23 10.64
C LYS A 133 22.70 -42.37 11.27
N ALA A 134 23.66 -42.97 11.97
CA ALA A 134 24.80 -42.24 12.54
C ALA A 134 25.65 -41.53 11.46
N LEU A 135 25.98 -42.22 10.37
CA LEU A 135 26.69 -41.62 9.23
C LEU A 135 25.89 -40.50 8.57
N ALA A 136 24.56 -40.65 8.46
CA ALA A 136 23.68 -39.63 7.93
C ALA A 136 23.63 -38.39 8.84
N SER A 137 23.54 -38.56 10.16
CA SER A 137 23.59 -37.43 11.10
C SER A 137 24.90 -36.65 10.99
N GLU A 138 26.04 -37.34 10.90
CA GLU A 138 27.35 -36.71 10.70
C GLU A 138 27.42 -35.98 9.34
N ALA A 139 26.93 -36.60 8.26
CA ALA A 139 26.88 -35.96 6.95
C ALA A 139 25.97 -34.72 6.96
N PHE A 140 24.83 -34.78 7.64
CA PHE A 140 23.89 -33.66 7.76
C PHE A 140 24.50 -32.49 8.53
N GLN A 141 25.21 -32.77 9.63
CA GLN A 141 25.93 -31.74 10.41
C GLN A 141 27.04 -31.06 9.61
N ASN A 142 27.63 -31.76 8.66
CA ASN A 142 28.64 -31.23 7.74
C ASN A 142 28.05 -30.69 6.42
N ASP A 143 26.73 -30.49 6.35
CA ASP A 143 25.98 -30.02 5.18
C ASP A 143 26.14 -30.87 3.90
N ASN A 144 26.57 -32.11 4.03
CA ASN A 144 26.74 -33.04 2.93
C ASN A 144 25.44 -33.83 2.64
N ARG A 145 24.48 -33.14 2.02
CA ARG A 145 23.13 -33.68 1.74
C ARG A 145 23.14 -34.87 0.77
N GLU A 146 24.11 -34.94 -0.15
CA GLU A 146 24.24 -36.08 -1.07
C GLU A 146 24.54 -37.38 -0.31
N ASP A 147 25.44 -37.31 0.68
CA ASP A 147 25.76 -38.47 1.53
C ASP A 147 24.61 -38.83 2.48
N VAL A 148 23.85 -37.86 3.00
CA VAL A 148 22.61 -38.15 3.76
C VAL A 148 21.64 -38.99 2.93
N VAL A 149 21.36 -38.58 1.69
CA VAL A 149 20.49 -39.33 0.78
C VAL A 149 21.09 -40.71 0.49
N LYS A 150 22.41 -40.80 0.26
CA LYS A 150 23.11 -42.06 -0.01
C LYS A 150 22.99 -43.06 1.15
N TYR A 151 23.15 -42.62 2.39
CA TYR A 151 23.08 -43.49 3.58
C TYR A 151 21.64 -43.92 3.88
N LEU A 152 20.69 -42.98 3.84
CA LEU A 152 19.31 -43.27 4.28
C LEU A 152 18.43 -43.91 3.21
N LYS A 153 18.71 -43.74 1.90
CA LYS A 153 17.83 -44.27 0.83
C LYS A 153 17.63 -45.79 0.86
N ASN A 154 18.56 -46.52 1.47
CA ASN A 154 18.56 -47.99 1.54
C ASN A 154 18.14 -48.52 2.92
N VAL A 155 17.86 -47.64 3.89
CA VAL A 155 17.35 -48.06 5.19
C VAL A 155 15.86 -48.42 5.02
N PRO A 156 15.42 -49.62 5.44
CA PRO A 156 14.02 -50.01 5.33
C PRO A 156 13.09 -49.03 6.06
N GLU A 157 11.94 -48.72 5.46
CA GLU A 157 10.95 -47.77 5.99
C GLU A 157 10.51 -48.05 7.45
N PRO A 158 10.32 -49.32 7.89
CA PRO A 158 9.98 -49.61 9.29
C PRO A 158 11.08 -49.28 10.30
N LEU A 159 12.34 -49.14 9.85
CA LEU A 159 13.51 -48.85 10.68
C LEU A 159 13.94 -47.37 10.63
N LEU A 160 13.28 -46.58 9.79
CA LEU A 160 13.41 -45.12 9.76
C LEU A 160 12.37 -44.51 10.71
N ASP A 161 12.85 -43.83 11.75
CA ASP A 161 11.99 -42.99 12.58
C ASP A 161 11.63 -41.68 11.86
N ASP A 162 10.71 -40.91 12.45
CA ASP A 162 10.20 -39.69 11.86
C ASP A 162 11.28 -38.62 11.65
N GLU A 163 12.30 -38.58 12.52
CA GLU A 163 13.42 -37.65 12.39
C GLU A 163 14.22 -37.93 11.12
N PHE A 164 14.63 -39.19 10.90
CA PHE A 164 15.38 -39.56 9.69
C PHE A 164 14.54 -39.53 8.42
N ARG A 165 13.21 -39.73 8.50
CA ARG A 165 12.30 -39.52 7.37
C ARG A 165 12.29 -38.06 6.92
N VAL A 166 12.14 -37.13 7.86
CA VAL A 166 12.18 -35.69 7.58
C VAL A 166 13.55 -35.31 7.01
N MET A 167 14.64 -35.78 7.65
CA MET A 167 16.01 -35.53 7.20
C MET A 167 16.27 -36.00 5.76
N LEU A 168 15.78 -37.20 5.41
CA LEU A 168 15.90 -37.75 4.05
C LEU A 168 15.08 -36.93 3.05
N ALA A 169 13.85 -36.56 3.40
CA ALA A 169 12.99 -35.76 2.53
C ALA A 169 13.59 -34.38 2.25
N GLU A 170 14.04 -33.66 3.28
CA GLU A 170 14.71 -32.38 3.16
C GLU A 170 15.98 -32.48 2.30
N SER A 171 16.82 -33.48 2.55
CA SER A 171 18.07 -33.67 1.82
C SER A 171 17.83 -34.05 0.35
N LYS A 172 16.78 -34.84 0.05
CA LYS A 172 16.36 -35.13 -1.33
C LYS A 172 15.93 -33.87 -2.06
N ASN A 173 15.07 -33.07 -1.44
CA ASN A 173 14.58 -31.81 -2.03
C ASN A 173 15.74 -30.86 -2.31
N PHE A 174 16.65 -30.70 -1.35
CA PHE A 174 17.85 -29.85 -1.51
C PHE A 174 18.73 -30.32 -2.68
N VAL A 175 19.06 -31.62 -2.73
CA VAL A 175 19.91 -32.17 -3.81
C VAL A 175 19.22 -32.02 -5.17
N GLN A 176 17.91 -32.23 -5.24
CA GLN A 176 17.14 -32.07 -6.48
C GLN A 176 17.11 -30.62 -6.95
N GLU A 177 16.80 -29.67 -6.07
CA GLU A 177 16.79 -28.24 -6.38
C GLU A 177 18.17 -27.77 -6.86
N LEU A 178 19.22 -28.15 -6.14
CA LEU A 178 20.60 -27.82 -6.49
C LEU A 178 21.01 -28.39 -7.85
N GLN A 179 20.55 -29.59 -8.21
CA GLN A 179 20.81 -30.19 -9.51
C GLN A 179 20.04 -29.49 -10.65
N ILE A 180 18.79 -29.10 -10.42
CA ILE A 180 17.99 -28.32 -11.38
C ILE A 180 18.69 -26.99 -11.67
N LEU A 181 19.04 -26.24 -10.62
CA LEU A 181 19.70 -24.94 -10.74
C LEU A 181 21.06 -25.04 -11.45
N LYS A 182 21.88 -26.05 -11.12
CA LYS A 182 23.13 -26.32 -11.83
C LYS A 182 22.92 -26.57 -13.32
N THR A 183 21.90 -27.34 -13.66
CA THR A 183 21.58 -27.71 -15.05
C THR A 183 21.12 -26.47 -15.84
N GLU A 184 20.18 -25.70 -15.27
CA GLU A 184 19.67 -24.47 -15.88
C GLU A 184 20.76 -23.40 -16.04
N LEU A 185 21.63 -23.24 -15.03
CA LEU A 185 22.75 -22.32 -15.10
C LEU A 185 23.70 -22.69 -16.23
N THR A 186 24.01 -23.99 -16.37
CA THR A 186 24.89 -24.51 -17.42
C THR A 186 24.28 -24.25 -18.80
N GLN A 187 22.99 -24.56 -18.98
CA GLN A 187 22.29 -24.33 -20.25
C GLN A 187 22.21 -22.84 -20.61
N SER A 188 21.89 -21.98 -19.64
CA SER A 188 21.79 -20.53 -19.84
C SER A 188 23.16 -19.93 -20.20
N SER A 189 24.21 -20.36 -19.51
CA SER A 189 25.59 -19.93 -19.78
C SER A 189 26.06 -20.34 -21.19
N GLN A 190 25.76 -21.57 -21.63
CA GLN A 190 26.06 -22.04 -22.99
C GLN A 190 25.34 -21.23 -24.07
N LYS A 191 24.10 -20.82 -23.82
CA LYS A 191 23.33 -19.95 -24.72
C LYS A 191 23.77 -18.48 -24.66
N GLY A 192 24.65 -18.12 -23.72
CA GLY A 192 25.03 -16.72 -23.46
C GLY A 192 23.89 -15.87 -22.89
N ASP A 193 22.89 -16.50 -22.27
CA ASP A 193 21.79 -15.84 -21.58
C ASP A 193 22.19 -15.45 -20.16
N TRP A 194 23.01 -14.39 -20.08
CA TRP A 194 23.56 -13.91 -18.82
C TRP A 194 22.49 -13.35 -17.87
N LEU A 195 21.35 -12.92 -18.40
CA LEU A 195 20.21 -12.41 -17.62
C LEU A 195 19.66 -13.52 -16.72
N SER A 196 19.36 -14.68 -17.31
CA SER A 196 18.91 -15.86 -16.55
C SER A 196 20.01 -16.37 -15.61
N CYS A 197 21.28 -16.37 -16.04
CA CYS A 197 22.40 -16.77 -15.18
C CYS A 197 22.48 -15.95 -13.89
N GLY A 198 22.16 -14.64 -13.93
CA GLY A 198 22.18 -13.75 -12.76
C GLY A 198 21.25 -14.20 -11.65
N GLY A 199 19.98 -14.48 -11.98
CA GLY A 199 19.01 -14.98 -11.01
C GLY A 199 19.34 -16.38 -10.49
N LEU A 200 19.80 -17.28 -11.38
CA LEU A 200 20.16 -18.65 -11.03
C LEU A 200 21.36 -18.72 -10.08
N ILE A 201 22.38 -17.88 -10.28
CA ILE A 201 23.56 -17.88 -9.40
C ILE A 201 23.26 -17.27 -8.03
N ASP A 202 22.38 -16.27 -7.93
CA ASP A 202 21.91 -15.75 -6.65
C ASP A 202 21.16 -16.83 -5.85
N GLN A 203 20.31 -17.63 -6.50
CA GLN A 203 19.64 -18.77 -5.86
C GLN A 203 20.64 -19.83 -5.38
N LEU A 204 21.63 -20.20 -6.21
CA LEU A 204 22.68 -21.14 -5.82
C LEU A 204 23.55 -20.63 -4.66
N LEU A 205 23.86 -19.34 -4.61
CA LEU A 205 24.58 -18.73 -3.49
C LEU A 205 23.72 -18.62 -2.22
N ASN A 206 22.39 -18.51 -2.34
CA ASN A 206 21.51 -18.61 -1.17
C ASN A 206 21.49 -20.03 -0.59
N LEU A 207 21.45 -21.05 -1.46
CA LEU A 207 21.48 -22.47 -1.05
C LEU A 207 22.88 -22.91 -0.56
N CYS A 208 23.94 -22.35 -1.13
CA CYS A 208 25.33 -22.71 -0.80
C CYS A 208 26.20 -21.45 -0.64
N PRO A 209 26.05 -20.67 0.44
CA PRO A 209 26.70 -19.36 0.60
C PRO A 209 28.23 -19.40 0.56
N GLN A 210 28.83 -20.50 1.00
CA GLN A 210 30.29 -20.65 1.10
C GLN A 210 30.92 -21.35 -0.11
N ASN A 211 30.15 -21.61 -1.18
CA ASN A 211 30.67 -22.32 -2.33
C ASN A 211 31.54 -21.42 -3.22
N GLN A 212 32.86 -21.60 -3.13
CA GLN A 212 33.83 -20.82 -3.89
C GLN A 212 33.65 -20.89 -5.42
N LYS A 213 33.14 -22.02 -5.96
CA LYS A 213 32.90 -22.16 -7.41
C LYS A 213 31.74 -21.27 -7.87
N TYR A 214 30.69 -21.18 -7.06
CA TYR A 214 29.55 -20.30 -7.34
C TYR A 214 29.96 -18.84 -7.19
N GLY A 215 30.78 -18.50 -6.20
CA GLY A 215 31.34 -17.15 -6.08
C GLY A 215 32.14 -16.71 -7.32
N LYS A 216 33.04 -17.57 -7.82
CA LYS A 216 33.78 -17.30 -9.08
C LYS A 216 32.87 -17.18 -10.30
N THR A 217 31.82 -18.01 -10.36
CA THR A 217 30.83 -17.95 -11.43
C THR A 217 30.04 -16.65 -11.36
N ALA A 218 29.62 -16.23 -10.17
CA ALA A 218 28.89 -14.98 -9.95
C ALA A 218 29.73 -13.76 -10.36
N GLU A 219 31.02 -13.73 -10.04
CA GLU A 219 31.95 -12.69 -10.50
C GLU A 219 32.04 -12.63 -12.04
N THR A 220 32.09 -13.79 -12.70
CA THR A 220 32.11 -13.88 -14.16
C THR A 220 30.79 -13.37 -14.77
N VAL A 221 29.65 -13.82 -14.23
CA VAL A 221 28.31 -13.41 -14.68
C VAL A 221 28.13 -11.90 -14.48
N ALA A 222 28.51 -11.36 -13.32
CA ALA A 222 28.47 -9.93 -13.03
C ALA A 222 29.26 -9.12 -14.06
N SER A 223 30.48 -9.57 -14.39
CA SER A 223 31.33 -8.91 -15.39
C SER A 223 30.70 -8.91 -16.79
N LYS A 224 30.07 -10.01 -17.20
CA LYS A 224 29.38 -10.12 -18.50
C LYS A 224 28.13 -9.24 -18.55
N LEU A 225 27.33 -9.24 -17.48
CA LEU A 225 26.14 -8.40 -17.35
C LEU A 225 26.47 -6.92 -17.39
N LEU A 226 27.47 -6.48 -16.61
CA LEU A 226 27.93 -5.09 -16.62
C LEU A 226 28.46 -4.66 -18.00
N SER A 227 29.22 -5.53 -18.68
CA SER A 227 29.70 -5.28 -20.04
C SER A 227 28.54 -5.12 -21.04
N LYS A 228 27.53 -5.99 -20.98
CA LYS A 228 26.31 -5.91 -21.79
C LYS A 228 25.50 -4.65 -21.48
N ALA A 229 25.35 -4.29 -20.20
CA ALA A 229 24.67 -3.08 -19.77
C ALA A 229 25.33 -1.83 -20.34
N LYS A 230 26.67 -1.71 -20.28
CA LYS A 230 27.42 -0.62 -20.92
C LYS A 230 27.18 -0.55 -22.43
N LYS A 231 27.15 -1.69 -23.12
CA LYS A 231 26.85 -1.75 -24.55
C LYS A 231 25.44 -1.24 -24.85
N TYR A 232 24.44 -1.65 -24.08
CA TYR A 232 23.06 -1.17 -24.24
C TYR A 232 22.94 0.31 -23.92
N TYR A 233 23.62 0.79 -22.88
CA TYR A 233 23.68 2.21 -22.53
C TYR A 233 24.26 3.05 -23.67
N GLY A 234 25.40 2.64 -24.24
CA GLY A 234 26.00 3.32 -25.41
C GLY A 234 25.13 3.27 -26.66
N ALA A 235 24.30 2.23 -26.80
CA ALA A 235 23.28 2.13 -27.85
C ALA A 235 21.95 2.84 -27.49
N GLN A 236 21.92 3.65 -26.42
CA GLN A 236 20.74 4.42 -25.96
C GLN A 236 19.55 3.52 -25.53
N ARG A 237 19.79 2.24 -25.27
CA ARG A 237 18.79 1.25 -24.83
C ARG A 237 18.75 1.12 -23.31
N TYR A 238 18.31 2.18 -22.64
CA TYR A 238 18.37 2.29 -21.16
C TYR A 238 17.55 1.23 -20.42
N ALA A 239 16.38 0.83 -20.93
CA ALA A 239 15.57 -0.21 -20.29
C ALA A 239 16.28 -1.58 -20.32
N ASP A 240 16.94 -1.90 -21.43
CA ASP A 240 17.73 -3.15 -21.53
C ASP A 240 18.97 -3.08 -20.65
N ALA A 241 19.65 -1.93 -20.60
CA ALA A 241 20.79 -1.73 -19.73
C ALA A 241 20.42 -1.90 -18.24
N ALA A 242 19.29 -1.32 -17.80
CA ALA A 242 18.76 -1.48 -16.44
C ALA A 242 18.50 -2.96 -16.10
N LYS A 243 17.78 -3.69 -16.97
CA LYS A 243 17.51 -5.13 -16.78
C LYS A 243 18.79 -5.95 -16.55
N HIS A 244 19.87 -5.64 -17.28
CA HIS A 244 21.13 -6.35 -17.11
C HIS A 244 21.85 -5.99 -15.81
N LEU A 245 21.73 -4.75 -15.33
CA LEU A 245 22.29 -4.32 -14.05
C LEU A 245 21.52 -4.90 -12.87
N GLU A 246 20.20 -4.95 -12.95
CA GLU A 246 19.32 -5.59 -11.95
C GLU A 246 19.60 -7.09 -11.81
N ALA A 247 20.02 -7.74 -12.89
CA ALA A 247 20.40 -9.16 -12.89
C ALA A 247 21.80 -9.42 -12.31
N ILE A 248 22.59 -8.40 -11.97
CA ILE A 248 23.91 -8.61 -11.37
C ILE A 248 23.73 -9.24 -9.98
N PRO A 249 24.41 -10.37 -9.69
CA PRO A 249 24.33 -11.01 -8.38
C PRO A 249 24.60 -10.03 -7.24
N LYS A 250 23.75 -10.02 -6.21
CA LYS A 250 23.71 -8.93 -5.20
C LYS A 250 25.06 -8.68 -4.53
N GLN A 251 25.81 -9.75 -4.26
CA GLN A 251 27.12 -9.69 -3.61
C GLN A 251 28.22 -9.09 -4.50
N HIS A 252 28.00 -9.03 -5.83
CA HIS A 252 28.98 -8.58 -6.82
C HIS A 252 28.60 -7.25 -7.50
N ILE A 253 27.59 -6.55 -6.99
CA ILE A 253 27.30 -5.18 -7.42
C ILE A 253 28.45 -4.28 -6.94
N ASN A 254 29.32 -3.88 -7.86
CA ASN A 254 30.44 -2.98 -7.60
C ASN A 254 30.04 -1.49 -7.79
N ASP A 255 30.96 -0.58 -7.49
CA ASP A 255 30.69 0.86 -7.59
C ASP A 255 30.43 1.34 -9.01
N GLU A 256 31.01 0.68 -10.01
CA GLU A 256 30.77 1.01 -11.40
C GLU A 256 29.35 0.64 -11.83
N ALA A 257 28.89 -0.56 -11.45
CA ALA A 257 27.51 -1.00 -11.66
C ALA A 257 26.52 -0.07 -10.95
N ARG A 258 26.79 0.30 -9.68
CA ARG A 258 25.96 1.27 -8.93
C ARG A 258 25.82 2.60 -9.67
N LYS A 259 26.95 3.22 -10.04
CA LYS A 259 26.95 4.51 -10.74
C LYS A 259 26.21 4.44 -12.08
N LEU A 260 26.36 3.34 -12.83
CA LEU A 260 25.67 3.16 -14.09
C LEU A 260 24.16 2.97 -13.88
N THR A 261 23.75 2.21 -12.86
CA THR A 261 22.34 2.05 -12.47
C THR A 261 21.72 3.40 -12.13
N ASP A 262 22.38 4.18 -11.25
CA ASP A 262 21.90 5.50 -10.85
C ASP A 262 21.74 6.42 -12.06
N THR A 263 22.75 6.46 -12.95
CA THR A 263 22.72 7.26 -14.17
C THR A 263 21.57 6.84 -15.09
N ILE A 264 21.34 5.54 -15.28
CA ILE A 264 20.26 5.03 -16.13
C ILE A 264 18.89 5.37 -15.56
N ASN A 265 18.72 5.21 -14.25
CA ASN A 265 17.48 5.53 -13.57
C ASN A 265 17.17 7.02 -13.67
N ASP A 266 18.16 7.89 -13.43
CA ASP A 266 18.03 9.33 -13.60
C ASP A 266 17.67 9.71 -15.04
N VAL A 267 18.34 9.14 -16.05
CA VAL A 267 18.03 9.42 -17.46
C VAL A 267 16.59 9.01 -17.80
N ARG A 268 16.18 7.81 -17.40
CA ARG A 268 14.81 7.30 -17.66
C ARG A 268 13.76 8.18 -16.98
N TRP A 269 13.98 8.49 -15.70
CA TRP A 269 13.08 9.33 -14.92
C TRP A 269 13.00 10.75 -15.49
N LEU A 270 14.13 11.34 -15.91
CA LEU A 270 14.19 12.65 -16.56
C LEU A 270 13.38 12.69 -17.87
N PHE A 271 13.54 11.70 -18.74
CA PHE A 271 12.70 11.61 -19.95
C PHE A 271 11.22 11.56 -19.60
N GLU A 272 10.83 10.65 -18.70
CA GLU A 272 9.44 10.45 -18.32
C GLU A 272 8.83 11.72 -17.72
N THR A 273 9.51 12.35 -16.76
CA THR A 273 8.97 13.51 -16.07
C THR A 273 8.85 14.70 -17.02
N ILE A 274 9.84 14.98 -17.87
CA ILE A 274 9.80 16.11 -18.80
C ILE A 274 8.67 15.92 -19.82
N GLU A 275 8.51 14.72 -20.37
CA GLU A 275 7.46 14.45 -21.37
C GLU A 275 6.05 14.55 -20.80
N ALA A 276 5.90 14.25 -19.51
CA ALA A 276 4.59 14.19 -18.87
C ALA A 276 4.21 15.47 -18.10
N GLU A 277 5.09 16.45 -17.98
CA GLU A 277 4.73 17.74 -17.38
C GLU A 277 3.68 18.47 -18.24
N PRO A 278 2.58 18.98 -17.66
CA PRO A 278 1.53 19.71 -18.39
C PRO A 278 1.92 21.11 -18.82
N TYR A 279 2.89 21.72 -18.13
CA TYR A 279 3.27 23.12 -18.29
C TYR A 279 4.77 23.31 -18.40
N MET A 280 5.16 24.30 -19.20
CA MET A 280 6.54 24.76 -19.30
C MET A 280 6.90 25.56 -18.05
N THR A 281 7.78 25.01 -17.21
CA THR A 281 8.26 25.69 -16.00
C THR A 281 9.78 25.90 -16.05
N PRO A 282 10.33 26.87 -15.30
CA PRO A 282 11.78 27.02 -15.18
C PRO A 282 12.48 25.75 -14.68
N ALA A 283 11.85 25.03 -13.74
CA ALA A 283 12.35 23.76 -13.22
C ALA A 283 12.45 22.72 -14.33
N MET A 284 11.42 22.55 -15.16
CA MET A 284 11.44 21.64 -16.31
C MET A 284 12.59 21.95 -17.28
N GLY A 285 12.86 23.24 -17.55
CA GLY A 285 14.00 23.66 -18.38
C GLY A 285 15.35 23.24 -17.78
N GLN A 286 15.52 23.36 -16.46
CA GLN A 286 16.71 22.88 -15.76
C GLN A 286 16.83 21.34 -15.82
N MET A 287 15.72 20.62 -15.74
CA MET A 287 15.71 19.15 -15.91
C MET A 287 16.15 18.74 -17.31
N ALA A 288 15.65 19.42 -18.34
CA ALA A 288 16.06 19.18 -19.73
C ALA A 288 17.56 19.46 -19.93
N ALA A 289 18.09 20.52 -19.30
CA ALA A 289 19.52 20.80 -19.32
C ALA A 289 20.35 19.70 -18.63
N LYS A 290 19.89 19.19 -17.47
CA LYS A 290 20.55 18.07 -16.78
C LYS A 290 20.53 16.80 -17.64
N LEU A 291 19.40 16.49 -18.27
CA LEU A 291 19.30 15.36 -19.19
C LEU A 291 20.28 15.50 -20.35
N ALA A 292 20.42 16.70 -20.92
CA ALA A 292 21.38 16.98 -21.98
C ALA A 292 22.84 16.84 -21.54
N GLN A 293 23.16 17.10 -20.27
CA GLN A 293 24.48 16.84 -19.71
C GLN A 293 24.76 15.34 -19.55
N LEU A 294 23.75 14.55 -19.16
CA LEU A 294 23.91 13.12 -18.96
C LEU A 294 24.02 12.36 -20.29
N VAL A 295 23.27 12.77 -21.32
CA VAL A 295 23.15 12.04 -22.60
C VAL A 295 23.16 12.97 -23.82
N PRO A 296 24.25 13.72 -24.09
CA PRO A 296 24.29 14.78 -25.11
C PRO A 296 23.99 14.30 -26.54
N ASP A 297 24.34 13.04 -26.85
CA ASP A 297 24.19 12.45 -28.19
C ASP A 297 22.91 11.62 -28.35
N ASP A 298 22.01 11.59 -27.35
CA ASP A 298 20.77 10.80 -27.44
C ASP A 298 19.81 11.37 -28.50
N ALA A 299 19.35 10.50 -29.42
CA ALA A 299 18.48 10.90 -30.52
C ALA A 299 17.08 11.32 -30.05
N ARG A 300 16.56 10.69 -28.99
CA ARG A 300 15.28 11.07 -28.37
C ARG A 300 15.38 12.41 -27.68
N LEU A 301 16.51 12.72 -27.04
CA LEU A 301 16.74 14.04 -26.45
C LEU A 301 16.60 15.14 -27.52
N LYS A 302 17.25 14.99 -28.68
CA LYS A 302 17.15 15.96 -29.78
C LYS A 302 15.69 16.15 -30.24
N LYS A 303 14.95 15.05 -30.36
CA LYS A 303 13.51 15.08 -30.71
C LYS A 303 12.67 15.75 -29.63
N LEU A 304 12.92 15.44 -28.36
CA LEU A 304 12.25 16.03 -27.20
C LEU A 304 12.47 17.55 -27.17
N LEU A 305 13.71 18.02 -27.23
CA LEU A 305 14.04 19.45 -27.21
C LEU A 305 13.41 20.20 -28.40
N THR A 306 13.31 19.57 -29.57
CA THR A 306 12.63 20.16 -30.74
C THR A 306 11.14 20.36 -30.47
N ARG A 307 10.45 19.32 -29.98
CA ARG A 307 9.02 19.39 -29.62
C ARG A 307 8.76 20.43 -28.51
N LEU A 308 9.65 20.52 -27.53
CA LEU A 308 9.55 21.53 -26.46
C LEU A 308 9.74 22.95 -27.00
N LYS A 309 10.64 23.15 -27.97
CA LYS A 309 10.85 24.44 -28.63
C LYS A 309 9.62 24.87 -29.43
N GLU A 310 8.98 23.95 -30.15
CA GLU A 310 7.73 24.19 -30.88
C GLU A 310 6.60 24.60 -29.91
N LYS A 311 6.45 23.87 -28.79
CA LYS A 311 5.46 24.21 -27.75
C LYS A 311 5.72 25.57 -27.11
N LYS A 312 6.97 25.93 -26.84
CA LYS A 312 7.34 27.23 -26.27
C LYS A 312 6.95 28.40 -27.18
N GLN A 313 6.87 28.19 -28.50
CA GLN A 313 6.45 29.22 -29.46
C GLN A 313 4.93 29.43 -29.50
N GLN A 314 4.16 28.55 -28.85
CA GLN A 314 2.71 28.66 -28.72
C GLN A 314 2.40 29.35 -27.37
N PRO A 315 2.08 30.67 -27.35
CA PRO A 315 1.72 31.35 -26.12
C PRO A 315 0.45 30.75 -25.50
N SER A 316 0.27 30.96 -24.20
CA SER A 316 -0.98 30.59 -23.53
C SER A 316 -2.13 31.42 -24.09
N ASN A 317 -3.23 30.76 -24.47
CA ASN A 317 -4.47 31.43 -24.85
C ASN A 317 -5.40 31.68 -23.65
N GLU A 318 -4.96 31.34 -22.44
CA GLU A 318 -5.75 31.50 -21.21
C GLU A 318 -5.31 32.75 -20.45
N ALA A 319 -6.18 33.75 -20.36
CA ALA A 319 -5.87 35.05 -19.76
C ALA A 319 -5.41 34.93 -18.29
N ARG A 320 -5.93 33.94 -17.57
CA ARG A 320 -5.64 33.69 -16.15
C ARG A 320 -4.38 32.84 -15.87
N CYS A 321 -3.84 32.19 -16.90
CA CYS A 321 -2.71 31.26 -16.79
C CYS A 321 -1.60 31.66 -17.78
N GLN A 322 -0.50 32.22 -17.27
CA GLN A 322 0.63 32.60 -18.12
C GLN A 322 1.54 31.42 -18.51
N LEU A 323 1.40 30.26 -17.87
CA LEU A 323 2.23 29.10 -18.20
C LEU A 323 1.84 28.51 -19.54
N SER A 324 2.81 28.42 -20.46
CA SER A 324 2.63 27.75 -21.74
C SER A 324 2.42 26.24 -21.55
N ARG A 325 1.56 25.66 -22.40
CA ARG A 325 1.34 24.21 -22.48
C ARG A 325 2.62 23.48 -22.82
N SER A 326 2.80 22.30 -22.24
CA SER A 326 3.87 21.37 -22.57
C SER A 326 3.34 20.17 -23.37
N LEU A 327 4.07 19.05 -23.35
CA LEU A 327 3.74 17.80 -24.03
C LEU A 327 2.80 16.92 -23.21
N GLY A 328 2.77 17.09 -21.88
CA GLY A 328 1.96 16.31 -20.97
C GLY A 328 0.47 16.63 -21.05
N ASP A 329 -0.36 15.67 -20.62
CA ASP A 329 -1.80 15.85 -20.46
C ASP A 329 -2.09 16.86 -19.35
N SER A 330 -3.17 17.60 -19.51
CA SER A 330 -3.67 18.62 -18.59
C SER A 330 -5.07 18.32 -18.08
N THR A 331 -5.67 17.21 -18.47
CA THR A 331 -7.01 16.80 -18.05
C THR A 331 -7.05 16.57 -16.54
N ALA A 332 -7.95 17.23 -15.84
CA ALA A 332 -8.09 17.10 -14.38
C ALA A 332 -9.00 15.93 -14.01
N TRP A 333 -8.66 15.17 -12.97
CA TRP A 333 -9.57 14.14 -12.45
C TRP A 333 -10.80 14.75 -11.74
N THR A 334 -10.73 16.03 -11.39
CA THR A 334 -11.85 16.83 -10.89
C THR A 334 -12.84 17.20 -11.99
N GLY A 335 -12.38 17.43 -13.22
CA GLY A 335 -13.18 17.89 -14.34
C GLY A 335 -12.53 19.06 -15.07
N GLY A 336 -12.69 19.09 -16.39
CA GLY A 336 -12.05 20.06 -17.27
C GLY A 336 -10.53 19.94 -17.29
N GLU A 337 -9.87 21.07 -17.52
CA GLU A 337 -8.43 21.17 -17.60
C GLU A 337 -7.85 21.73 -16.29
N VAL A 338 -6.72 21.17 -15.84
CA VAL A 338 -5.93 21.73 -14.72
C VAL A 338 -5.19 22.96 -15.22
N LYS A 339 -5.41 24.11 -14.58
CA LYS A 339 -4.80 25.40 -14.85
C LYS A 339 -4.07 25.95 -13.62
N VAL A 340 -3.03 26.75 -13.84
CA VAL A 340 -2.35 27.48 -12.76
C VAL A 340 -2.84 28.91 -12.83
N LEU A 341 -3.49 29.37 -11.77
CA LEU A 341 -3.95 30.75 -11.72
C LEU A 341 -2.76 31.64 -11.39
N SER A 342 -2.10 32.17 -12.41
CA SER A 342 -0.96 33.07 -12.22
C SER A 342 -1.44 34.51 -12.21
N ARG A 343 -2.32 34.89 -13.15
CA ARG A 343 -2.74 36.28 -13.32
C ARG A 343 -4.24 36.44 -13.16
N PRO A 344 -4.71 36.92 -12.00
CA PRO A 344 -6.08 37.41 -11.87
C PRO A 344 -6.38 38.49 -12.92
N THR A 345 -7.60 38.48 -13.47
CA THR A 345 -8.02 39.30 -14.60
C THR A 345 -9.07 40.35 -14.24
N GLN A 346 -9.73 40.20 -13.10
CA GLN A 346 -10.79 41.12 -12.64
C GLN A 346 -10.26 42.35 -11.90
N PHE A 347 -8.93 42.55 -11.87
CA PHE A 347 -8.28 43.61 -11.11
C PHE A 347 -7.30 44.37 -11.99
N GLU A 348 -7.35 45.70 -11.92
CA GLU A 348 -6.26 46.54 -12.43
C GLU A 348 -5.07 46.42 -11.47
N ALA A 349 -3.87 46.14 -11.98
CA ALA A 349 -2.67 46.01 -11.15
C ALA A 349 -1.43 46.56 -11.86
N GLU A 350 -0.90 47.67 -11.35
CA GLU A 350 0.36 48.25 -11.85
C GLU A 350 1.58 47.80 -11.04
N ASP A 351 1.36 47.42 -9.77
CA ASP A 351 2.39 46.99 -8.82
C ASP A 351 3.27 45.84 -9.35
N GLN A 352 4.59 46.05 -9.25
CA GLN A 352 5.58 45.10 -9.74
C GLN A 352 5.74 43.89 -8.80
N ILE A 353 5.50 44.05 -7.50
CA ILE A 353 5.55 42.95 -6.53
C ILE A 353 4.43 41.96 -6.83
N PHE A 354 3.22 42.46 -7.09
CA PHE A 354 2.08 41.67 -7.55
C PHE A 354 2.42 40.85 -8.80
N LYS A 355 2.90 41.52 -9.86
CA LYS A 355 3.28 40.87 -11.14
C LYS A 355 4.38 39.82 -10.99
N SER A 356 5.22 39.92 -9.96
CA SER A 356 6.31 38.96 -9.70
C SER A 356 5.90 37.80 -8.78
N ASN A 357 4.72 37.88 -8.13
CA ASN A 357 4.21 36.91 -7.16
C ASN A 357 2.80 36.41 -7.56
N GLU A 358 2.63 36.23 -8.86
CA GLU A 358 1.44 35.69 -9.49
C GLU A 358 1.03 34.32 -8.91
N GLY A 359 -0.24 34.16 -8.55
CA GLY A 359 -0.83 32.92 -8.02
C GLY A 359 -0.58 32.57 -6.54
N VAL A 360 0.19 33.38 -5.80
CA VAL A 360 0.42 33.16 -4.35
C VAL A 360 -0.28 34.17 -3.43
N LEU A 361 -0.98 35.16 -4.01
CA LEU A 361 -1.62 36.27 -3.32
C LEU A 361 -3.15 36.13 -3.15
N SER A 362 -3.75 35.03 -3.61
CA SER A 362 -5.21 34.83 -3.64
C SER A 362 -5.89 35.03 -2.29
N VAL A 363 -5.27 34.59 -1.19
CA VAL A 363 -5.78 34.81 0.19
C VAL A 363 -5.80 36.30 0.51
N ALA A 364 -4.70 37.03 0.29
CA ALA A 364 -4.60 38.46 0.57
C ALA A 364 -5.61 39.29 -0.25
N ILE A 365 -5.81 38.94 -1.52
CA ILE A 365 -6.85 39.56 -2.37
C ILE A 365 -8.25 39.27 -1.81
N GLY A 366 -8.52 38.02 -1.42
CA GLY A 366 -9.77 37.61 -0.81
C GLY A 366 -10.12 38.35 0.49
N LEU A 367 -9.10 38.64 1.31
CA LEU A 367 -9.21 39.46 2.52
C LEU A 367 -9.52 40.92 2.21
N CYS A 368 -8.91 41.49 1.17
CA CYS A 368 -9.26 42.85 0.71
C CYS A 368 -10.72 42.91 0.25
N ILE A 369 -11.15 41.95 -0.57
CA ILE A 369 -12.53 41.85 -1.06
C ILE A 369 -13.51 41.80 0.11
N GLN A 370 -13.18 41.03 1.15
CA GLN A 370 -13.94 40.99 2.40
C GLN A 370 -13.99 42.38 3.08
N GLY A 371 -12.84 43.03 3.26
CA GLY A 371 -12.75 44.32 3.96
C GLY A 371 -13.38 45.51 3.23
N LEU A 372 -13.43 45.44 1.90
CA LEU A 372 -14.16 46.39 1.06
C LEU A 372 -15.66 46.11 0.98
N GLY A 373 -16.15 45.05 1.65
CA GLY A 373 -17.56 44.66 1.66
C GLY A 373 -18.05 44.15 0.30
N LYS A 374 -17.15 43.54 -0.49
CA LYS A 374 -17.42 42.97 -1.82
C LYS A 374 -17.37 41.44 -1.83
N GLY A 375 -17.09 40.80 -0.68
CA GLY A 375 -17.03 39.35 -0.54
C GLY A 375 -18.39 38.67 -0.57
N ARG A 376 -18.39 37.41 -1.01
CA ARG A 376 -19.55 36.53 -0.94
C ARG A 376 -19.91 36.20 0.50
N ILE A 377 -18.91 35.99 1.34
CA ILE A 377 -19.06 35.68 2.76
C ILE A 377 -19.11 37.01 3.51
N SER A 378 -20.24 37.32 4.15
CA SER A 378 -20.41 38.59 4.87
C SER A 378 -19.91 38.54 6.32
N ASP A 379 -19.99 37.36 6.94
CA ASP A 379 -19.57 37.15 8.33
C ASP A 379 -18.05 37.16 8.50
N GLU A 380 -17.58 37.49 9.70
CA GLU A 380 -16.16 37.57 10.05
C GLU A 380 -15.83 36.80 11.34
N LEU A 381 -14.53 36.68 11.63
CA LEU A 381 -13.99 35.91 12.75
C LEU A 381 -13.29 36.77 13.81
N SER A 382 -13.33 38.10 13.69
CA SER A 382 -12.69 39.03 14.65
C SER A 382 -13.44 39.16 15.98
N GLY A 383 -14.61 38.52 16.11
CA GLY A 383 -15.49 38.57 17.30
C GLY A 383 -16.06 39.94 17.62
N ASN A 384 -15.93 40.92 16.72
CA ASN A 384 -16.61 42.19 16.81
C ASN A 384 -18.13 41.99 16.65
N LYS A 385 -18.92 42.39 17.66
CA LYS A 385 -20.40 42.30 17.65
C LYS A 385 -21.06 43.26 16.65
N LYS A 386 -20.30 44.11 15.97
CA LYS A 386 -20.82 45.01 14.94
C LYS A 386 -21.00 44.21 13.65
N GLY A 387 -22.21 43.69 13.43
CA GLY A 387 -22.59 43.16 12.12
C GLY A 387 -22.39 44.20 11.00
N PHE A 388 -22.42 43.73 9.74
CA PHE A 388 -22.17 44.50 8.51
C PHE A 388 -22.85 45.89 8.46
N PHE A 389 -24.05 46.03 9.04
CA PHE A 389 -24.82 47.29 9.08
C PHE A 389 -24.17 48.44 9.87
N GLY A 390 -23.10 48.19 10.63
CA GLY A 390 -22.40 49.21 11.41
C GLY A 390 -20.99 49.59 10.91
N ARG A 391 -20.51 48.99 9.81
CA ARG A 391 -19.16 49.25 9.29
C ARG A 391 -19.15 50.40 8.29
N ARG A 392 -18.23 51.35 8.47
CA ARG A 392 -17.97 52.43 7.49
C ARG A 392 -17.50 51.77 6.18
N LYS A 393 -18.10 52.14 5.05
CA LYS A 393 -17.64 51.68 3.72
C LYS A 393 -16.20 52.14 3.51
N ALA A 394 -15.25 51.22 3.68
CA ALA A 394 -13.85 51.46 3.40
C ALA A 394 -13.67 51.68 1.89
N ARG A 395 -12.85 52.67 1.51
CA ARG A 395 -12.49 52.92 0.10
C ARG A 395 -11.20 52.20 -0.30
N SER A 396 -10.38 51.84 0.68
CA SER A 396 -9.16 51.06 0.54
C SER A 396 -9.05 50.04 1.67
N CYS A 397 -8.36 48.94 1.40
CA CYS A 397 -8.13 47.87 2.37
C CYS A 397 -6.79 47.19 2.10
N TRP A 398 -6.07 46.86 3.17
CA TRP A 398 -5.00 45.89 3.18
C TRP A 398 -5.53 44.52 3.58
N GLY A 399 -5.26 43.51 2.76
CA GLY A 399 -5.49 42.11 3.07
C GLY A 399 -4.15 41.45 3.33
N ILE A 400 -4.00 40.86 4.52
CA ILE A 400 -2.73 40.39 5.07
C ILE A 400 -2.83 38.88 5.34
N ASP A 401 -2.16 38.10 4.50
CA ASP A 401 -2.00 36.66 4.60
C ASP A 401 -0.68 36.33 5.30
N ILE A 402 -0.77 35.89 6.55
CA ILE A 402 0.37 35.41 7.33
C ILE A 402 0.24 33.89 7.45
N GLY A 403 0.99 33.19 6.60
CA GLY A 403 1.09 31.73 6.59
C GLY A 403 2.29 31.22 7.40
N SER A 404 2.58 29.93 7.30
CA SER A 404 3.72 29.31 7.99
C SER A 404 5.08 29.59 7.36
N SER A 405 5.14 30.09 6.13
CA SER A 405 6.40 30.28 5.38
C SER A 405 6.54 31.65 4.71
N SER A 406 5.49 32.47 4.75
CA SER A 406 5.53 33.82 4.21
C SER A 406 4.54 34.76 4.88
N PHE A 407 4.89 36.04 4.87
CA PHE A 407 4.01 37.18 5.10
C PHE A 407 3.71 37.80 3.74
N LYS A 408 2.43 37.93 3.40
CA LYS A 408 1.97 38.51 2.15
C LYS A 408 0.89 39.53 2.43
N ALA A 409 0.95 40.69 1.80
CA ALA A 409 -0.07 41.71 1.89
C ALA A 409 -0.38 42.29 0.51
N VAL A 410 -1.64 42.62 0.28
CA VAL A 410 -2.11 43.34 -0.91
C VAL A 410 -2.95 44.51 -0.45
N ARG A 411 -2.78 45.67 -1.06
CA ARG A 411 -3.64 46.83 -0.90
C ARG A 411 -4.55 46.95 -2.11
N MET A 412 -5.84 47.10 -1.86
CA MET A 412 -6.82 47.35 -2.91
C MET A 412 -7.63 48.60 -2.62
N GLU A 413 -8.02 49.29 -3.68
CA GLU A 413 -8.94 50.43 -3.64
C GLU A 413 -10.14 50.22 -4.56
N VAL A 414 -11.26 50.84 -4.20
CA VAL A 414 -12.47 50.85 -5.01
C VAL A 414 -12.39 51.99 -6.02
N VAL A 415 -12.39 51.66 -7.31
CA VAL A 415 -12.39 52.62 -8.42
C VAL A 415 -13.65 52.43 -9.24
N GLY A 416 -14.65 53.28 -9.02
CA GLY A 416 -15.99 53.10 -9.60
C GLY A 416 -16.64 51.81 -9.07
N GLU A 417 -16.93 50.86 -9.97
CA GLU A 417 -17.47 49.54 -9.63
C GLU A 417 -16.39 48.45 -9.51
N SER A 418 -15.17 48.74 -9.97
CA SER A 418 -14.04 47.82 -10.05
C SER A 418 -13.11 47.93 -8.85
N LEU A 419 -12.24 46.94 -8.70
CA LEU A 419 -11.19 46.91 -7.70
C LEU A 419 -9.82 47.03 -8.36
N ARG A 420 -8.96 47.88 -7.79
CA ARG A 420 -7.57 48.07 -8.24
C ARG A 420 -6.61 47.66 -7.16
N ILE A 421 -5.59 46.89 -7.52
CA ILE A 421 -4.43 46.58 -6.68
C ILE A 421 -3.42 47.71 -6.82
N THR A 422 -3.15 48.40 -5.72
CA THR A 422 -2.21 49.54 -5.71
C THR A 422 -0.83 49.14 -5.23
N ASP A 423 -0.76 48.25 -4.23
CA ASP A 423 0.49 47.88 -3.56
C ASP A 423 0.46 46.41 -3.15
N SER A 424 1.63 45.77 -3.13
CA SER A 424 1.80 44.45 -2.53
C SER A 424 3.08 44.38 -1.71
N PHE A 425 3.11 43.44 -0.77
CA PHE A 425 4.30 43.15 0.02
C PHE A 425 4.41 41.64 0.22
N VAL A 426 5.59 41.08 -0.08
CA VAL A 426 5.85 39.65 0.08
C VAL A 426 7.21 39.46 0.74
N ARG A 427 7.23 38.69 1.83
CA ARG A 427 8.44 38.26 2.51
C ARG A 427 8.32 36.79 2.91
N ASN A 428 9.36 36.02 2.64
CA ASN A 428 9.45 34.67 3.18
C ASN A 428 9.79 34.78 4.66
N ILE A 429 9.06 34.06 5.49
CA ILE A 429 9.40 33.89 6.89
C ILE A 429 9.92 32.47 7.06
N SER A 430 10.99 32.33 7.82
CA SER A 430 11.44 31.02 8.26
C SER A 430 11.07 30.91 9.74
N PRO A 431 9.96 30.25 10.10
CA PRO A 431 9.82 29.77 11.47
C PRO A 431 10.91 28.71 11.63
N SER A 432 12.06 29.13 12.14
CA SER A 432 13.17 28.28 12.54
C SER A 432 12.61 27.06 13.26
N ARG A 433 12.68 25.83 12.71
CA ARG A 433 12.32 24.54 13.36
C ARG A 433 11.24 24.59 14.47
N ILE A 434 10.11 25.30 14.28
CA ILE A 434 9.16 25.52 15.38
C ILE A 434 7.72 25.05 15.15
N LEU A 435 7.30 24.78 13.91
CA LEU A 435 5.92 24.35 13.64
C LEU A 435 5.74 22.82 13.50
N GLN A 436 6.72 22.00 13.90
CA GLN A 436 6.44 20.57 14.09
C GLN A 436 5.85 20.37 15.49
N PRO A 437 4.62 19.83 15.62
CA PRO A 437 4.06 19.50 16.92
C PRO A 437 4.99 18.50 17.62
N SER A 438 5.73 18.98 18.61
CA SER A 438 6.48 18.16 19.56
C SER A 438 5.58 17.92 20.76
N ARG A 439 5.62 16.71 21.34
CA ARG A 439 4.89 16.39 22.58
C ARG A 439 5.31 17.26 23.77
N ASP A 440 6.46 17.92 23.68
CA ASP A 440 7.07 18.69 24.78
C ASP A 440 6.91 20.22 24.65
N ARG A 441 6.20 20.72 23.63
CA ARG A 441 6.06 22.18 23.42
C ARG A 441 4.75 22.70 23.98
N THR A 442 4.86 23.77 24.75
CA THR A 442 3.70 24.50 25.26
C THR A 442 3.18 25.46 24.19
N GLU A 443 1.94 25.88 24.34
CA GLU A 443 1.34 26.92 23.49
C GLU A 443 2.07 28.28 23.60
N GLU A 444 2.85 28.52 24.65
CA GLU A 444 3.66 29.74 24.80
C GLU A 444 4.91 29.70 23.93
N ASP A 445 5.54 28.52 23.80
CA ASP A 445 6.74 28.32 22.97
C ASP A 445 6.46 28.60 21.49
N GLU A 446 5.31 28.13 20.97
CA GLU A 446 4.87 28.36 19.60
C GLU A 446 4.64 29.85 19.31
N ASN A 447 4.05 30.55 20.26
CA ASN A 447 3.75 31.97 20.16
C ASN A 447 5.01 32.84 20.17
N SER A 448 5.96 32.53 21.05
CA SER A 448 7.24 33.24 21.14
C SER A 448 8.02 33.15 19.82
N ALA A 449 8.04 31.96 19.23
CA ALA A 449 8.70 31.73 17.96
C ALA A 449 8.04 32.43 16.77
N LEU A 450 6.70 32.39 16.71
CA LEU A 450 5.96 33.10 15.68
C LEU A 450 6.20 34.62 15.80
N ARG A 451 6.21 35.14 17.03
CA ARG A 451 6.54 36.55 17.30
C ARG A 451 7.93 36.89 16.77
N GLY A 452 8.96 36.12 17.12
CA GLY A 452 10.32 36.34 16.65
C GLY A 452 10.48 36.23 15.13
N ALA A 453 9.72 35.35 14.46
CA ALA A 453 9.74 35.22 13.01
C ALA A 453 9.04 36.38 12.29
N LEU A 454 8.07 37.04 12.93
CA LEU A 454 7.27 38.11 12.35
C LEU A 454 7.78 39.51 12.67
N GLU A 455 8.47 39.72 13.79
CA GLU A 455 8.83 41.05 14.31
C GLU A 455 9.55 41.92 13.27
N SER A 456 10.63 41.43 12.67
CA SER A 456 11.35 42.18 11.64
C SER A 456 10.52 42.41 10.38
N THR A 457 9.73 41.42 9.96
CA THR A 457 8.93 41.51 8.73
C THR A 457 7.76 42.49 8.88
N ILE A 458 7.09 42.50 10.03
CA ILE A 458 6.01 43.46 10.33
C ILE A 458 6.59 44.85 10.51
N LYS A 459 7.74 44.99 11.19
CA LYS A 459 8.43 46.28 11.29
C LYS A 459 8.78 46.84 9.91
N ASP A 460 9.39 46.04 9.03
CA ASP A 460 9.67 46.45 7.66
C ASP A 460 8.39 46.91 6.93
N PHE A 461 7.28 46.17 7.11
CA PHE A 461 5.99 46.51 6.50
C PHE A 461 5.41 47.83 7.03
N THR A 462 5.41 48.06 8.35
CA THR A 462 4.85 49.27 8.97
C THR A 462 5.75 50.50 8.80
N GLU A 463 7.05 50.32 8.58
CA GLU A 463 7.97 51.40 8.19
C GLU A 463 7.84 51.76 6.70
N THR A 464 7.47 50.79 5.85
CA THR A 464 7.28 51.00 4.41
C THR A 464 5.95 51.70 4.10
N TYR A 465 4.87 51.36 4.82
CA TYR A 465 3.51 51.82 4.52
C TYR A 465 2.85 52.53 5.71
N ASP A 466 2.21 53.68 5.46
CA ASP A 466 1.37 54.35 6.46
C ASP A 466 0.01 53.64 6.57
N LEU A 467 -0.20 52.96 7.70
CA LEU A 467 -1.41 52.18 7.98
C LEU A 467 -2.46 52.95 8.80
N THR A 468 -2.19 54.20 9.20
CA THR A 468 -3.00 54.91 10.21
C THR A 468 -4.46 55.15 9.81
N LYS A 469 -4.74 55.24 8.52
CA LYS A 469 -6.10 55.47 7.96
C LYS A 469 -6.61 54.30 7.13
N GLU A 470 -5.86 53.22 7.07
CA GLU A 470 -6.19 52.05 6.25
C GLU A 470 -7.06 51.07 7.02
N THR A 471 -7.89 50.33 6.29
CA THR A 471 -8.61 49.18 6.85
C THR A 471 -7.75 47.93 6.69
N LEU A 472 -7.54 47.17 7.75
CA LEU A 472 -6.64 46.01 7.75
C LEU A 472 -7.38 44.71 8.05
N TRP A 473 -7.28 43.74 7.15
CA TRP A 473 -7.86 42.40 7.30
C TRP A 473 -6.79 41.33 7.32
N GLY A 474 -6.85 40.44 8.32
CA GLY A 474 -5.93 39.31 8.45
C GLY A 474 -6.59 37.96 8.17
N ASN A 475 -5.80 36.97 7.76
CA ASN A 475 -6.25 35.58 7.71
C ASN A 475 -6.25 34.93 9.11
N LEU A 476 -7.10 33.93 9.32
CA LEU A 476 -6.95 32.88 10.34
C LEU A 476 -6.70 31.55 9.60
N PRO A 477 -5.71 30.73 9.99
CA PRO A 477 -5.44 29.46 9.29
C PRO A 477 -6.63 28.50 9.34
N SER A 478 -6.94 27.85 8.21
CA SER A 478 -8.03 26.85 8.14
C SER A 478 -7.87 25.68 9.10
N SER A 479 -6.64 25.35 9.51
CA SER A 479 -6.38 24.29 10.48
C SER A 479 -6.96 24.58 11.87
N GLU A 480 -7.29 25.85 12.15
CA GLU A 480 -7.96 26.28 13.40
C GLU A 480 -9.50 26.25 13.28
N MET A 481 -10.02 25.90 12.10
CA MET A 481 -11.44 25.98 11.77
C MET A 481 -12.10 24.59 11.70
N THR A 482 -13.38 24.53 12.07
CA THR A 482 -14.27 23.43 11.70
C THR A 482 -15.32 23.95 10.73
N THR A 483 -15.33 23.41 9.52
CA THR A 483 -16.28 23.77 8.46
C THR A 483 -17.22 22.62 8.15
N ARG A 484 -18.52 22.93 7.96
CA ARG A 484 -19.53 21.95 7.56
C ARG A 484 -20.43 22.52 6.49
N PHE A 485 -20.72 21.68 5.50
CA PHE A 485 -21.82 21.85 4.57
C PHE A 485 -23.06 21.20 5.18
N VAL A 486 -24.17 21.92 5.16
CA VAL A 486 -25.48 21.48 5.65
C VAL A 486 -26.56 21.85 4.65
N ARG A 487 -27.68 21.13 4.70
CA ARG A 487 -28.84 21.39 3.87
C ARG A 487 -30.01 21.76 4.79
N LEU A 488 -30.38 23.03 4.76
CA LEU A 488 -31.47 23.56 5.57
C LEU A 488 -32.79 23.48 4.79
N PRO A 489 -33.95 23.52 5.46
CA PRO A 489 -35.21 23.76 4.78
C PRO A 489 -35.16 25.04 3.92
N PRO A 490 -35.85 25.09 2.77
CA PRO A 490 -35.86 26.23 1.86
C PRO A 490 -36.66 27.39 2.45
N LEU A 491 -36.04 28.08 3.41
CA LEU A 491 -36.63 29.16 4.18
C LEU A 491 -35.91 30.49 3.91
N PRO A 492 -36.62 31.63 4.01
CA PRO A 492 -35.99 32.94 4.01
C PRO A 492 -34.93 33.08 5.12
N ASP A 493 -33.93 33.93 4.89
CA ASP A 493 -32.72 34.07 5.74
C ASP A 493 -33.04 34.23 7.23
N LYS A 494 -34.05 35.05 7.55
CA LYS A 494 -34.48 35.31 8.93
C LYS A 494 -34.89 34.04 9.69
N LYS A 495 -35.39 33.01 9.00
CA LYS A 495 -35.76 31.72 9.58
C LYS A 495 -34.65 30.67 9.43
N ALA A 496 -33.84 30.75 8.38
CA ALA A 496 -32.74 29.81 8.15
C ALA A 496 -31.54 30.03 9.09
N LEU A 497 -31.23 31.29 9.45
CA LEU A 497 -30.09 31.61 10.32
C LEU A 497 -30.18 30.97 11.73
N PRO A 498 -31.33 31.01 12.44
CA PRO A 498 -31.46 30.29 13.71
C PRO A 498 -31.27 28.76 13.58
N LEU A 499 -31.67 28.16 12.44
CA LEU A 499 -31.44 26.74 12.18
C LEU A 499 -29.95 26.46 11.96
N MET A 500 -29.22 27.39 11.34
CA MET A 500 -27.78 27.30 11.23
C MET A 500 -27.10 27.32 12.62
N ASP A 501 -27.56 28.17 13.54
CA ASP A 501 -27.02 28.20 14.91
C ASP A 501 -27.28 26.89 15.67
N ALA A 502 -28.44 26.28 15.45
CA ALA A 502 -28.74 24.95 15.96
C ALA A 502 -27.81 23.88 15.37
N GLU A 503 -27.55 23.91 14.05
CA GLU A 503 -26.60 23.00 13.40
C GLU A 503 -25.18 23.15 13.94
N ILE A 504 -24.72 24.38 14.20
CA ILE A 504 -23.41 24.65 14.81
C ILE A 504 -23.36 24.02 16.21
N THR A 505 -24.38 24.28 17.04
CA THR A 505 -24.47 23.79 18.42
C THR A 505 -24.50 22.26 18.49
N ASN A 506 -25.19 21.61 17.55
CA ASN A 506 -25.31 20.16 17.50
C ASN A 506 -24.00 19.47 17.07
N ARG A 507 -23.18 20.13 16.23
CA ARG A 507 -21.98 19.53 15.62
C ARG A 507 -20.68 19.89 16.32
N ILE A 508 -20.65 21.01 17.03
CA ILE A 508 -19.46 21.46 17.75
C ILE A 508 -19.73 21.38 19.26
N PRO A 509 -18.96 20.58 20.02
CA PRO A 509 -19.17 20.39 21.45
C PRO A 509 -18.63 21.58 22.27
N LEU A 510 -19.04 22.80 21.92
CA LEU A 510 -18.68 24.06 22.59
C LEU A 510 -19.87 25.03 22.55
N PRO A 511 -20.07 25.87 23.59
CA PRO A 511 -21.08 26.92 23.56
C PRO A 511 -20.87 27.91 22.42
N LEU A 512 -21.95 28.41 21.80
CA LEU A 512 -21.86 29.40 20.71
C LEU A 512 -21.11 30.67 21.12
N ASP A 513 -21.21 31.12 22.38
CA ASP A 513 -20.52 32.31 22.89
C ASP A 513 -18.98 32.16 22.95
N ASP A 514 -18.49 30.92 22.98
CA ASP A 514 -17.08 30.56 22.94
C ASP A 514 -16.56 30.38 21.51
N LEU A 515 -17.42 30.58 20.51
CA LEU A 515 -17.12 30.44 19.10
C LEU A 515 -17.17 31.79 18.38
N VAL A 516 -16.36 31.89 17.34
CA VAL A 516 -16.56 32.82 16.22
C VAL A 516 -16.92 31.98 15.01
N ALA A 517 -17.91 32.40 14.23
CA ALA A 517 -18.40 31.60 13.12
C ALA A 517 -18.86 32.46 11.94
N THR A 518 -18.56 31.99 10.74
CA THR A 518 -19.13 32.50 9.49
C THR A 518 -20.26 31.61 9.02
N ARG A 519 -21.36 32.20 8.56
CA ARG A 519 -22.52 31.52 7.99
C ARG A 519 -22.72 32.01 6.57
N THR A 520 -22.87 31.08 5.63
CA THR A 520 -23.25 31.37 4.26
C THR A 520 -24.48 30.57 3.90
N LEU A 521 -25.48 31.26 3.37
CA LEU A 521 -26.68 30.66 2.80
C LEU A 521 -26.63 30.84 1.28
N SER A 522 -26.97 29.79 0.53
CA SER A 522 -27.20 29.91 -0.91
C SER A 522 -28.41 30.83 -1.17
N PRO A 523 -28.60 31.43 -2.35
CA PRO A 523 -29.78 32.25 -2.64
C PRO A 523 -31.09 31.58 -2.22
N PHE A 524 -32.03 32.35 -1.67
CA PHE A 524 -33.34 31.81 -1.34
C PHE A 524 -34.15 31.63 -2.61
N ASP A 525 -34.56 30.40 -2.86
CA ASP A 525 -35.53 30.04 -3.88
C ASP A 525 -36.76 29.46 -3.17
N LYS A 526 -37.93 29.99 -3.51
CA LYS A 526 -39.23 29.58 -2.94
C LYS A 526 -39.74 28.29 -3.56
N ASP A 527 -39.28 27.96 -4.77
CA ASP A 527 -39.71 26.81 -5.56
C ASP A 527 -38.76 25.61 -5.36
N GLU A 528 -37.61 25.84 -4.69
CA GLU A 528 -36.66 24.79 -4.28
C GLU A 528 -37.29 23.88 -3.20
N ILE A 529 -37.39 22.58 -3.52
CA ILE A 529 -38.01 21.56 -2.66
C ILE A 529 -37.01 20.62 -2.00
N HIS A 530 -35.75 20.62 -2.43
CA HIS A 530 -34.71 19.70 -1.95
C HIS A 530 -33.85 20.29 -0.83
N GLY A 531 -34.12 21.54 -0.47
CA GLY A 531 -33.47 22.22 0.65
C GLY A 531 -32.32 23.13 0.22
N ARG A 532 -32.13 24.17 1.02
CA ARG A 532 -31.22 25.28 0.79
C ARG A 532 -29.82 24.93 1.28
N ALA A 533 -28.85 24.91 0.37
CA ALA A 533 -27.46 24.68 0.70
C ALA A 533 -26.91 25.79 1.59
N ALA A 534 -26.14 25.38 2.60
CA ALA A 534 -25.73 26.22 3.71
C ALA A 534 -24.36 25.76 4.22
N ILE A 535 -23.49 26.70 4.58
CA ILE A 535 -22.14 26.41 5.04
C ILE A 535 -21.87 27.24 6.28
N PHE A 536 -21.26 26.61 7.28
CA PHE A 536 -20.66 27.35 8.38
C PHE A 536 -19.21 26.95 8.59
N SER A 537 -18.43 27.91 9.08
CA SER A 537 -17.04 27.71 9.51
C SER A 537 -16.89 28.35 10.88
N ALA A 538 -16.47 27.58 11.88
CA ALA A 538 -16.33 28.06 13.26
C ALA A 538 -14.94 27.78 13.83
N ALA A 539 -14.46 28.71 14.66
CA ALA A 539 -13.24 28.57 15.45
C ALA A 539 -13.50 28.94 16.91
N ARG A 540 -12.62 28.48 17.80
CA ARG A 540 -12.60 28.91 19.19
C ARG A 540 -12.31 30.41 19.22
N LYS A 541 -13.19 31.19 19.85
CA LYS A 541 -13.05 32.64 19.99
C LYS A 541 -11.70 33.04 20.57
N LYS A 542 -11.21 32.31 21.58
CA LYS A 542 -9.89 32.52 22.19
C LYS A 542 -8.73 32.46 21.17
N ARG A 543 -8.79 31.57 20.17
CA ARG A 543 -7.74 31.46 19.13
C ARG A 543 -7.73 32.67 18.22
N ALA A 544 -8.91 33.12 17.78
CA ALA A 544 -9.06 34.32 16.97
C ALA A 544 -8.55 35.57 17.69
N MET A 545 -8.97 35.78 18.95
CA MET A 545 -8.55 36.94 19.76
C MET A 545 -7.04 36.97 19.97
N ARG A 546 -6.45 35.83 20.35
CA ARG A 546 -5.00 35.72 20.58
C ARG A 546 -4.19 36.09 19.33
N ARG A 547 -4.67 35.72 18.15
CA ARG A 547 -4.03 36.09 16.88
C ARG A 547 -4.09 37.60 16.65
N MET A 548 -5.24 38.23 16.92
CA MET A 548 -5.37 39.69 16.81
C MET A 548 -4.47 40.42 17.80
N GLU A 549 -4.43 39.97 19.06
CA GLU A 549 -3.58 40.53 20.12
C GLU A 549 -2.08 40.40 19.78
N LEU A 550 -1.65 39.25 19.24
CA LEU A 550 -0.28 39.03 18.81
C LEU A 550 0.14 40.06 17.74
N LEU A 551 -0.72 40.28 16.74
CA LEU A 551 -0.42 41.19 15.64
C LEU A 551 -0.49 42.65 16.09
N GLU A 552 -1.46 43.02 16.93
CA GLU A 552 -1.55 44.37 17.51
C GLU A 552 -0.29 44.66 18.37
N GLY A 553 0.16 43.69 19.15
CA GLY A 553 1.41 43.78 19.94
C GLY A 553 2.70 43.87 19.11
N LEU A 554 2.63 43.61 17.80
CA LEU A 554 3.72 43.80 16.83
C LEU A 554 3.53 45.08 15.98
N GLY A 555 2.54 45.91 16.30
CA GLY A 555 2.24 47.15 15.58
C GLY A 555 1.25 47.01 14.42
N LEU A 556 0.62 45.84 14.26
CA LEU A 556 -0.36 45.58 13.19
C LEU A 556 -1.76 45.36 13.76
N LYS A 557 -2.52 46.45 13.92
CA LYS A 557 -3.89 46.41 14.43
C LYS A 557 -4.87 46.04 13.31
N LEU A 558 -5.49 44.87 13.42
CA LEU A 558 -6.48 44.40 12.44
C LEU A 558 -7.88 44.92 12.74
N ASP A 559 -8.60 45.36 11.71
CA ASP A 559 -10.02 45.70 11.77
C ASP A 559 -10.92 44.47 11.62
N GLY A 560 -10.45 43.45 10.89
CA GLY A 560 -11.20 42.23 10.59
C GLY A 560 -10.31 41.00 10.46
N LEU A 561 -10.92 39.83 10.65
CA LEU A 561 -10.27 38.53 10.57
C LEU A 561 -11.17 37.57 9.79
N GLN A 562 -10.60 36.79 8.88
CA GLN A 562 -11.34 35.80 8.08
C GLN A 562 -10.50 34.54 7.87
N ALA A 563 -11.12 33.37 7.71
CA ALA A 563 -10.39 32.16 7.39
C ALA A 563 -9.74 32.25 6.00
N ASP A 564 -8.53 31.70 5.82
CA ASP A 564 -7.83 31.62 4.53
C ASP A 564 -8.68 30.99 3.41
N ALA A 565 -9.36 29.87 3.67
CA ALA A 565 -10.26 29.23 2.70
C ALA A 565 -11.47 30.10 2.34
N ASN A 566 -12.06 30.77 3.33
CA ASN A 566 -13.16 31.73 3.10
C ASN A 566 -12.68 32.93 2.26
N ALA A 567 -11.46 33.41 2.49
CA ALA A 567 -10.86 34.46 1.67
C ALA A 567 -10.66 33.98 0.23
N ILE A 568 -10.19 32.74 0.02
CA ILE A 568 -10.08 32.17 -1.34
C ILE A 568 -11.45 32.03 -2.00
N VAL A 569 -12.51 31.69 -1.28
CA VAL A 569 -13.88 31.68 -1.81
C VAL A 569 -14.30 33.08 -2.28
N ASN A 570 -14.05 34.12 -1.48
CA ASN A 570 -14.33 35.50 -1.87
C ASN A 570 -13.55 35.91 -3.12
N PHE A 571 -12.27 35.57 -3.15
CA PHE A 571 -11.41 35.80 -4.31
C PHE A 571 -11.94 35.08 -5.55
N ALA A 572 -12.22 33.78 -5.46
CA ALA A 572 -12.67 32.97 -6.59
C ALA A 572 -14.04 33.44 -7.10
N TYR A 573 -14.97 33.77 -6.20
CA TYR A 573 -16.28 34.27 -6.60
C TYR A 573 -16.19 35.59 -7.37
N TYR A 574 -15.27 36.47 -6.98
CA TYR A 574 -15.03 37.74 -7.67
C TYR A 574 -14.25 37.53 -8.99
N GLU A 575 -13.13 36.81 -8.95
CA GLU A 575 -12.23 36.61 -10.10
C GLU A 575 -12.90 35.82 -11.24
N PHE A 576 -13.78 34.90 -10.92
CA PHE A 576 -14.47 34.06 -11.90
C PHE A 576 -15.94 34.46 -12.08
N ALA A 577 -16.30 35.71 -11.79
CA ALA A 577 -17.68 36.20 -11.96
C ALA A 577 -18.19 36.08 -13.41
N ASP A 578 -17.30 36.19 -14.40
CA ASP A 578 -17.56 35.92 -15.82
C ASP A 578 -18.00 34.47 -16.10
N PHE A 579 -17.55 33.51 -15.30
CA PHE A 579 -17.99 32.11 -15.38
C PHE A 579 -19.32 31.87 -14.68
N PHE A 580 -19.68 32.72 -13.71
CA PHE A 580 -20.93 32.62 -12.96
C PHE A 580 -22.04 33.53 -13.52
N GLY A 581 -21.74 34.36 -14.52
CA GLY A 581 -22.66 35.28 -15.20
C GLY A 581 -23.82 34.57 -15.93
N PRO A 582 -24.91 35.29 -16.24
CA PRO A 582 -26.26 34.72 -16.20
C PRO A 582 -26.55 33.73 -17.32
N THR A 583 -27.18 32.59 -16.98
CA THR A 583 -28.19 32.00 -17.85
C THR A 583 -29.35 32.98 -17.97
N VAL A 584 -29.24 33.93 -18.90
CA VAL A 584 -30.42 34.64 -19.42
C VAL A 584 -31.15 33.63 -20.31
N GLY A 585 -32.07 32.87 -19.73
CA GLY A 585 -33.32 32.59 -20.43
C GLY A 585 -34.17 33.85 -20.24
N ASP A 586 -34.03 34.84 -21.10
CA ASP A 586 -34.90 34.98 -22.27
C ASP A 586 -35.90 33.85 -22.43
N ASN A 587 -37.17 34.26 -22.38
CA ASN A 587 -38.31 33.39 -22.54
C ASN A 587 -38.25 32.75 -23.93
N THR A 588 -37.80 31.51 -24.03
CA THR A 588 -38.19 30.64 -25.14
C THR A 588 -38.65 29.32 -24.55
N GLU A 589 -39.97 29.21 -24.49
CA GLU A 589 -40.72 27.99 -24.32
C GLU A 589 -40.24 26.97 -25.37
N ALA A 590 -39.61 25.90 -24.91
CA ALA A 590 -39.44 24.69 -25.69
C ALA A 590 -40.04 23.54 -24.87
N GLU A 591 -41.19 23.06 -25.34
CA GLU A 591 -41.86 21.86 -24.84
C GLU A 591 -40.96 20.63 -25.06
N THR A 592 -40.76 19.81 -24.02
CA THR A 592 -40.41 18.40 -24.22
C THR A 592 -40.96 17.51 -23.10
N ASP A 593 -41.41 16.34 -23.55
CA ASP A 593 -42.12 15.27 -22.86
C ASP A 593 -41.49 14.76 -21.55
N ALA A 594 -42.40 14.39 -20.64
CA ALA A 594 -42.11 13.83 -19.34
C ALA A 594 -41.85 12.31 -19.41
N SER A 595 -40.59 11.90 -19.25
CA SER A 595 -40.25 10.64 -18.58
C SER A 595 -38.77 10.58 -18.15
N ALA A 596 -38.56 10.33 -16.84
CA ALA A 596 -37.37 9.76 -16.17
C ALA A 596 -36.35 10.71 -15.47
N VAL A 597 -36.43 10.70 -14.12
CA VAL A 597 -35.45 11.08 -13.07
C VAL A 597 -35.06 12.56 -12.92
N SER A 598 -35.65 13.27 -11.95
CA SER A 598 -35.42 14.69 -11.66
C SER A 598 -34.31 14.98 -10.64
N PHE A 599 -33.22 15.64 -11.08
CA PHE A 599 -32.23 16.46 -10.33
C PHE A 599 -31.54 17.46 -11.31
N GLU A 600 -32.28 18.11 -12.21
CA GLU A 600 -31.73 18.52 -13.53
C GLU A 600 -30.85 19.77 -13.62
N ASP A 601 -30.83 20.74 -12.69
CA ASP A 601 -29.93 21.89 -12.88
C ASP A 601 -28.57 21.70 -12.18
N GLU A 602 -27.68 20.99 -12.87
CA GLU A 602 -26.24 20.98 -12.62
C GLU A 602 -25.66 22.40 -12.74
N THR A 603 -25.05 22.91 -11.67
CA THR A 603 -24.50 24.26 -11.60
C THR A 603 -23.02 24.25 -11.98
N PRO A 604 -22.57 25.04 -12.98
CA PRO A 604 -21.16 25.18 -13.31
C PRO A 604 -20.32 25.49 -12.07
N THR A 605 -19.29 24.68 -11.84
CA THR A 605 -18.48 24.70 -10.63
C THR A 605 -17.01 24.72 -10.99
N ILE A 606 -16.30 25.64 -10.37
CA ILE A 606 -14.85 25.77 -10.44
C ILE A 606 -14.25 25.07 -9.23
N CYS A 607 -13.28 24.18 -9.49
CA CYS A 607 -12.42 23.63 -8.47
C CYS A 607 -11.17 24.50 -8.33
N LEU A 608 -10.86 24.96 -7.14
CA LEU A 608 -9.57 25.53 -6.78
C LEU A 608 -8.87 24.61 -5.79
N VAL A 609 -7.58 24.38 -6.00
CA VAL A 609 -6.72 23.68 -5.04
C VAL A 609 -5.63 24.63 -4.60
N ASP A 610 -5.73 25.10 -3.35
CA ASP A 610 -4.71 25.91 -2.70
C ASP A 610 -3.65 25.02 -2.09
N ALA A 611 -2.47 25.02 -2.71
CA ALA A 611 -1.31 24.27 -2.30
C ALA A 611 -0.44 25.15 -1.39
N GLY A 612 -0.75 25.15 -0.09
CA GLY A 612 -0.01 25.89 0.93
C GLY A 612 1.23 25.17 1.45
N ALA A 613 1.93 25.83 2.38
CA ALA A 613 3.11 25.27 3.04
C ALA A 613 2.75 24.24 4.12
N ASN A 614 1.78 24.54 4.99
CA ASN A 614 1.30 23.61 6.01
C ASN A 614 0.07 22.81 5.55
N THR A 615 -0.86 23.49 4.88
CA THR A 615 -2.17 22.94 4.46
C THR A 615 -2.29 22.85 2.94
N THR A 616 -3.10 21.90 2.46
CA THR A 616 -3.65 21.92 1.10
C THR A 616 -5.16 21.95 1.20
N THR A 617 -5.80 22.93 0.55
CA THR A 617 -7.26 23.10 0.59
C THR A 617 -7.85 22.89 -0.78
N ILE A 618 -8.90 22.06 -0.88
CA ILE A 618 -9.72 21.94 -2.08
C ILE A 618 -11.00 22.74 -1.88
N ILE A 619 -11.30 23.64 -2.81
CA ILE A 619 -12.43 24.55 -2.80
C ILE A 619 -13.25 24.33 -4.07
N PHE A 620 -14.56 24.25 -3.95
CA PHE A 620 -15.52 24.23 -5.03
C PHE A 620 -16.37 25.50 -4.94
N VAL A 621 -16.48 26.25 -6.03
CA VAL A 621 -17.25 27.48 -6.09
C VAL A 621 -18.19 27.43 -7.29
N SER A 622 -19.47 27.68 -7.05
CA SER A 622 -20.49 27.88 -8.08
C SER A 622 -21.20 29.22 -7.89
N SER A 623 -22.09 29.60 -8.80
CA SER A 623 -22.96 30.76 -8.62
C SER A 623 -23.81 30.63 -7.34
N GLU A 624 -24.33 29.44 -7.07
CA GLU A 624 -25.27 29.18 -5.98
C GLU A 624 -24.63 28.96 -4.62
N THR A 625 -23.47 28.27 -4.56
CA THR A 625 -22.87 27.87 -3.29
C THR A 625 -21.36 27.66 -3.40
N HIS A 626 -20.75 27.24 -2.30
CA HIS A 626 -19.37 26.79 -2.29
C HIS A 626 -19.22 25.52 -1.44
N TRP A 627 -18.03 24.94 -1.42
CA TRP A 627 -17.66 23.85 -0.53
C TRP A 627 -16.16 23.86 -0.40
N PHE A 628 -15.61 23.55 0.77
CA PHE A 628 -14.18 23.35 0.86
C PHE A 628 -13.81 22.39 1.99
N TRP A 629 -12.61 21.85 1.86
CA TRP A 629 -11.98 21.07 2.91
C TRP A 629 -10.47 21.29 2.90
N SER A 630 -9.91 21.48 4.09
CA SER A 630 -8.47 21.71 4.30
C SER A 630 -7.83 20.45 4.89
N LEU A 631 -6.71 20.04 4.31
CA LEU A 631 -5.89 18.93 4.78
C LEU A 631 -4.58 19.47 5.34
N ASP A 632 -4.12 18.96 6.48
CA ASP A 632 -2.79 19.23 7.05
C ASP A 632 -1.69 18.47 6.27
N HIS A 633 -1.64 18.74 4.97
CA HIS A 633 -0.74 18.12 4.01
C HIS A 633 -0.25 19.15 3.00
N GLY A 634 0.62 20.04 3.44
CA GLY A 634 1.26 21.06 2.60
C GLY A 634 2.71 20.76 2.20
N GLY A 635 3.34 21.76 1.58
CA GLY A 635 4.70 21.70 1.07
C GLY A 635 5.81 21.42 2.08
N GLU A 636 5.64 21.74 3.37
CA GLU A 636 6.62 21.49 4.43
C GLU A 636 6.88 20.00 4.64
N ARG A 637 5.86 19.15 4.42
CA ARG A 637 6.01 17.69 4.47
C ARG A 637 6.91 17.19 3.33
N LEU A 638 6.75 17.76 2.13
CA LEU A 638 7.61 17.46 0.97
C LEU A 638 9.06 17.90 1.25
N THR A 639 9.23 19.10 1.77
CA THR A 639 10.55 19.64 2.13
C THR A 639 11.23 18.81 3.21
N THR A 640 10.49 18.35 4.21
CA THR A 640 11.01 17.46 5.27
C THR A 640 11.41 16.09 4.70
N SER A 641 10.60 15.51 3.82
CA SER A 641 10.95 14.27 3.12
C SER A 641 12.23 14.43 2.30
N LEU A 642 12.37 15.53 1.56
CA LEU A 642 13.55 15.80 0.75
C LEU A 642 14.79 16.00 1.62
N ALA A 643 14.68 16.80 2.69
CA ALA A 643 15.79 17.03 3.61
C ALA A 643 16.35 15.72 4.19
N ARG A 644 15.48 14.75 4.47
CA ARG A 644 15.88 13.41 4.92
C ARG A 644 16.57 12.60 3.83
N SER A 645 16.02 12.56 2.61
CA SER A 645 16.61 11.79 1.50
C SER A 645 17.95 12.37 1.01
N THR A 646 18.12 13.69 1.08
CA THR A 646 19.35 14.38 0.66
C THR A 646 20.34 14.64 1.78
N LYS A 647 19.95 14.38 3.04
CA LYS A 647 20.72 14.75 4.25
C LYS A 647 21.06 16.25 4.30
N SER A 648 20.16 17.11 3.85
CA SER A 648 20.35 18.57 3.80
C SER A 648 19.56 19.31 4.88
N THR A 649 19.87 20.61 5.07
CA THR A 649 19.03 21.49 5.90
C THR A 649 17.65 21.72 5.25
N THR A 650 16.65 22.16 6.03
CA THR A 650 15.32 22.50 5.52
C THR A 650 15.38 23.58 4.44
N ALA A 651 16.21 24.61 4.61
CA ALA A 651 16.36 25.69 3.63
C ALA A 651 16.95 25.18 2.31
N GLN A 652 17.98 24.32 2.38
CA GLN A 652 18.55 23.67 1.20
C GLN A 652 17.52 22.76 0.51
N ALA A 653 16.77 21.98 1.29
CA ALA A 653 15.72 21.11 0.77
C ALA A 653 14.59 21.90 0.08
N GLU A 654 14.18 23.04 0.63
CA GLU A 654 13.17 23.89 -0.01
C GLU A 654 13.65 24.39 -1.39
N ALA A 655 14.92 24.79 -1.48
CA ALA A 655 15.53 25.18 -2.74
C ALA A 655 15.64 24.00 -3.73
N LEU A 656 16.03 22.81 -3.26
CA LEU A 656 16.12 21.60 -4.08
C LEU A 656 14.75 21.12 -4.57
N LYS A 657 13.69 21.26 -3.75
CA LYS A 657 12.31 20.91 -4.11
C LYS A 657 11.82 21.67 -5.34
N ARG A 658 12.23 22.94 -5.48
CA ARG A 658 11.92 23.80 -6.63
C ARG A 658 12.91 23.68 -7.79
N SER A 659 14.05 23.02 -7.57
CA SER A 659 15.10 22.85 -8.58
C SER A 659 15.72 21.45 -8.51
N PRO A 660 14.94 20.37 -8.78
CA PRO A 660 15.41 19.00 -8.64
C PRO A 660 16.58 18.65 -9.56
N ALA A 661 16.86 19.46 -10.59
CA ALA A 661 18.03 19.31 -11.45
C ALA A 661 19.36 19.36 -10.68
N LYS A 662 19.38 20.02 -9.51
CA LYS A 662 20.55 20.15 -8.64
C LYS A 662 20.79 18.92 -7.75
N LEU A 663 19.87 17.96 -7.74
CA LEU A 663 20.04 16.70 -7.02
C LEU A 663 21.13 15.85 -7.66
N THR A 664 21.85 15.09 -6.84
CA THR A 664 22.90 14.17 -7.33
C THR A 664 22.28 12.96 -8.00
N SER A 665 21.18 12.46 -7.46
CA SER A 665 20.40 11.33 -7.99
C SER A 665 18.92 11.68 -7.95
N PRO A 666 18.43 12.52 -8.90
CA PRO A 666 17.05 13.00 -8.90
C PRO A 666 16.00 11.91 -8.75
N GLU A 667 16.14 10.76 -9.43
CA GLU A 667 15.13 9.69 -9.39
C GLU A 667 14.92 9.18 -7.94
N SER A 668 15.99 8.71 -7.30
CA SER A 668 15.90 8.13 -5.95
C SER A 668 15.65 9.17 -4.87
N GLN A 669 16.21 10.38 -5.01
CA GLN A 669 16.07 11.43 -4.01
C GLN A 669 14.69 12.11 -4.04
N PHE A 670 14.02 12.14 -5.21
CA PHE A 670 12.70 12.75 -5.39
C PHE A 670 11.56 11.76 -5.20
N ALA A 671 11.78 10.44 -5.35
CA ALA A 671 10.78 9.38 -5.15
C ALA A 671 9.93 9.52 -3.86
N PRO A 672 10.49 9.88 -2.68
CA PRO A 672 9.67 10.08 -1.48
C PRO A 672 8.66 11.22 -1.59
N LEU A 673 8.91 12.23 -2.42
CA LEU A 673 8.00 13.36 -2.64
C LEU A 673 6.86 12.93 -3.56
N GLU A 674 7.20 12.14 -4.58
CA GLU A 674 6.24 11.58 -5.53
C GLU A 674 5.20 10.70 -4.81
N GLU A 675 5.64 9.87 -3.87
CA GLU A 675 4.75 9.05 -3.03
C GLU A 675 3.81 9.92 -2.18
N ARG A 676 4.33 11.01 -1.60
CA ARG A 676 3.54 11.95 -0.78
C ARG A 676 2.51 12.74 -1.61
N MET A 677 2.84 13.07 -2.86
CA MET A 677 1.91 13.69 -3.80
C MET A 677 0.80 12.72 -4.18
N GLU A 678 1.12 11.44 -4.38
CA GLU A 678 0.10 10.42 -4.68
C GLU A 678 -0.84 10.19 -3.50
N GLN A 679 -0.30 10.13 -2.27
CA GLN A 679 -1.13 10.06 -1.06
C GLN A 679 -2.09 11.24 -0.95
N LEU A 680 -1.64 12.46 -1.29
CA LEU A 680 -2.49 13.64 -1.34
C LEU A 680 -3.59 13.52 -2.40
N ARG A 681 -3.24 13.10 -3.63
CA ARG A 681 -4.18 12.88 -4.73
C ARG A 681 -5.33 11.98 -4.31
N VAL A 682 -5.03 10.83 -3.70
CA VAL A 682 -6.04 9.87 -3.24
C VAL A 682 -7.00 10.51 -2.23
N ARG A 683 -6.48 11.32 -1.29
CA ARG A 683 -7.31 12.04 -0.31
C ARG A 683 -8.19 13.10 -0.97
N LEU A 684 -7.64 13.92 -1.87
CA LEU A 684 -8.41 14.93 -2.60
C LEU A 684 -9.53 14.30 -3.46
N LYS A 685 -9.27 13.14 -4.07
CA LYS A 685 -10.28 12.36 -4.80
C LYS A 685 -11.45 11.93 -3.92
N GLN A 686 -11.16 11.47 -2.71
CA GLN A 686 -12.20 11.12 -1.76
C GLN A 686 -13.03 12.35 -1.37
N LEU A 687 -12.38 13.49 -1.10
CA LEU A 687 -13.05 14.75 -0.78
C LEU A 687 -13.99 15.24 -1.89
N LYS A 688 -13.61 15.09 -3.17
CA LYS A 688 -14.51 15.39 -4.29
C LYS A 688 -15.76 14.49 -4.26
N LYS A 689 -15.61 13.19 -3.99
CA LYS A 689 -16.75 12.26 -3.87
C LYS A 689 -17.66 12.66 -2.72
N ASP A 690 -17.09 13.04 -1.57
CA ASP A 690 -17.84 13.48 -0.40
C ASP A 690 -18.59 14.80 -0.67
N ALA A 691 -18.00 15.74 -1.41
CA ALA A 691 -18.70 16.95 -1.81
C ALA A 691 -19.86 16.68 -2.77
N LYS A 692 -19.67 15.78 -3.76
CA LYS A 692 -20.74 15.38 -4.68
C LYS A 692 -21.87 14.63 -3.97
N SER A 693 -21.58 13.85 -2.93
CA SER A 693 -22.63 13.19 -2.13
C SER A 693 -23.40 14.19 -1.25
N GLN A 694 -22.74 15.24 -0.78
CA GLN A 694 -23.39 16.34 -0.03
C GLN A 694 -24.19 17.28 -0.95
N ASN A 695 -23.71 17.53 -2.17
CA ASN A 695 -24.39 18.32 -3.17
C ASN A 695 -24.13 17.80 -4.60
N SER A 696 -25.09 17.07 -5.16
CA SER A 696 -25.03 16.50 -6.51
C SER A 696 -24.93 17.55 -7.61
N ARG A 697 -25.42 18.79 -7.36
CA ARG A 697 -25.50 19.87 -8.35
C ARG A 697 -24.14 20.40 -8.84
N PHE A 698 -23.02 20.07 -8.19
CA PHE A 698 -21.71 20.58 -8.61
C PHE A 698 -21.24 20.05 -9.97
N LYS A 699 -21.30 20.81 -11.05
CA LYS A 699 -20.72 20.41 -12.35
C LYS A 699 -19.31 20.96 -12.52
N PHE A 700 -18.30 20.14 -12.29
CA PHE A 700 -16.90 20.59 -12.36
C PHE A 700 -16.46 20.86 -13.81
N VAL A 701 -16.36 22.14 -14.17
CA VAL A 701 -16.00 22.57 -15.54
C VAL A 701 -14.53 22.96 -15.68
N GLN A 702 -13.91 23.41 -14.59
CA GLN A 702 -12.51 23.84 -14.58
C GLN A 702 -11.84 23.53 -13.25
N THR A 703 -10.54 23.31 -13.30
CA THR A 703 -9.70 23.06 -12.12
C THR A 703 -8.51 24.00 -12.12
N TRP A 704 -8.36 24.77 -11.05
CA TRP A 704 -7.30 25.75 -10.89
C TRP A 704 -6.45 25.40 -9.68
N CYS A 705 -5.14 25.61 -9.79
CA CYS A 705 -4.24 25.54 -8.67
C CYS A 705 -3.72 26.93 -8.32
N VAL A 706 -3.69 27.21 -7.01
CA VAL A 706 -3.13 28.42 -6.38
C VAL A 706 -2.19 28.00 -5.25
N GLY A 707 -1.47 28.96 -4.68
CA GLY A 707 -0.59 28.72 -3.53
C GLY A 707 0.82 28.28 -3.93
N GLY A 708 1.80 28.59 -3.07
CA GLY A 708 3.22 28.49 -3.45
C GLY A 708 3.71 27.05 -3.68
N ASN A 709 3.08 26.04 -3.08
CA ASN A 709 3.53 24.65 -3.20
C ASN A 709 3.21 24.03 -4.58
N CYS A 710 2.31 24.64 -5.35
CA CYS A 710 2.02 24.22 -6.73
C CYS A 710 3.23 24.39 -7.67
N GLN A 711 4.19 25.24 -7.28
CA GLN A 711 5.45 25.46 -7.98
C GLN A 711 6.47 24.33 -7.74
N THR A 712 6.19 23.40 -6.83
CA THR A 712 6.99 22.19 -6.66
C THR A 712 6.93 21.36 -7.94
N TYR A 713 8.09 20.94 -8.44
CA TYR A 713 8.17 20.17 -9.68
C TYR A 713 7.31 18.89 -9.61
N GLN A 714 6.61 18.57 -10.69
CA GLN A 714 5.62 17.48 -10.81
C GLN A 714 4.36 17.57 -9.93
N TRP A 715 4.23 18.58 -9.06
CA TRP A 715 3.09 18.64 -8.14
C TRP A 715 1.75 18.66 -8.89
N ILE A 716 1.64 19.51 -9.91
CA ILE A 716 0.42 19.64 -10.73
C ILE A 716 0.09 18.30 -11.42
N ARG A 717 1.07 17.71 -12.11
CA ARG A 717 0.94 16.43 -12.81
C ARG A 717 0.46 15.33 -11.85
N ARG A 718 1.14 15.16 -10.71
CA ARG A 718 0.88 14.03 -9.82
C ARG A 718 -0.39 14.21 -8.99
N VAL A 719 -0.67 15.43 -8.54
CA VAL A 719 -1.79 15.70 -7.65
C VAL A 719 -3.10 15.91 -8.40
N LEU A 720 -3.10 16.56 -9.58
CA LEU A 720 -4.32 17.04 -10.23
C LEU A 720 -4.62 16.41 -11.60
N VAL A 721 -3.62 15.99 -12.38
CA VAL A 721 -3.84 15.47 -13.73
C VAL A 721 -4.32 14.02 -13.71
N SER A 722 -5.34 13.68 -14.50
CA SER A 722 -5.88 12.32 -14.66
C SER A 722 -4.80 11.34 -15.14
N ARG A 723 -4.93 10.07 -14.75
CA ARG A 723 -4.08 9.00 -15.30
C ARG A 723 -4.68 8.44 -16.60
N SER A 724 -3.88 7.72 -17.38
CA SER A 724 -4.26 7.15 -18.68
C SER A 724 -5.40 6.11 -18.60
N ASP A 725 -5.50 5.39 -17.49
CA ASP A 725 -6.62 4.49 -17.16
C ASP A 725 -7.90 5.25 -16.77
N GLU A 726 -7.75 6.41 -16.14
CA GLU A 726 -8.87 7.28 -15.71
C GLU A 726 -9.46 8.10 -16.87
N THR A 727 -8.63 8.45 -17.86
CA THR A 727 -9.06 9.17 -19.07
C THR A 727 -9.93 8.31 -19.99
N MET A 728 -9.77 6.98 -19.98
CA MET A 728 -10.67 6.07 -20.70
C MET A 728 -12.05 5.97 -20.05
N GLN A 729 -12.13 5.97 -18.71
CA GLN A 729 -13.42 5.96 -18.00
C GLN A 729 -14.18 7.28 -18.16
N THR A 730 -13.47 8.43 -18.16
CA THR A 730 -14.09 9.75 -18.34
C THR A 730 -14.54 10.03 -19.77
N LYS A 731 -13.88 9.43 -20.78
CA LYS A 731 -14.38 9.45 -22.17
C LYS A 731 -15.63 8.59 -22.32
N ASN A 732 -15.63 7.37 -21.78
CA ASN A 732 -16.80 6.47 -21.85
C ASN A 732 -18.02 7.01 -21.08
N SER A 733 -17.85 7.78 -20.00
CA SER A 733 -18.97 8.40 -19.29
C SER A 733 -19.58 9.61 -20.00
N ASN A 734 -18.85 10.24 -20.93
CA ASN A 734 -19.33 11.37 -21.72
C ASN A 734 -19.88 10.95 -23.10
N GLU A 735 -19.65 9.71 -23.53
CA GLU A 735 -20.10 9.15 -24.82
C GLU A 735 -21.17 8.04 -24.67
N ALA A 736 -21.67 7.79 -23.46
CA ALA A 736 -22.76 6.82 -23.27
C ALA A 736 -24.10 7.42 -23.77
N GLU A 737 -24.44 7.15 -25.03
CA GLU A 737 -25.82 7.23 -25.52
C GLU A 737 -26.74 6.37 -24.63
N PRO A 738 -27.95 6.83 -24.32
CA PRO A 738 -28.87 6.07 -23.48
C PRO A 738 -29.32 4.82 -24.23
N ILE A 739 -28.82 3.65 -23.81
CA ILE A 739 -29.37 2.38 -24.23
C ILE A 739 -30.73 2.24 -23.54
N GLY A 740 -31.79 2.47 -24.30
CA GLY A 740 -33.16 2.33 -23.84
C GLY A 740 -33.53 0.87 -23.56
N THR A 741 -34.16 0.66 -22.40
CA THR A 741 -35.26 -0.29 -22.17
C THR A 741 -36.03 0.15 -20.93
#